data_AF-A0A5N7CSQ7-F1
#
_entry.id   AF-A0A5N7CSQ7-F1
#
_cell.length_a   1.000
_cell.length_b   1.000
_cell.length_c   1.000
_cell.angle_alpha   90.00
_cell.angle_beta   90.00
_cell.angle_gamma   90.00
#
_symmetry.space_group_name_H-M   'P 1'
#
loop_
_entity.id
_entity.type
_entity.pdbx_description
1 polymer ?
#
loop_
_entity_poly.entity_id
_entity_poly.type
_entity_poly.pdbx_seq_one_letter_code
_entity_poly.pdbx_strand_id
1 'polypeptide(L)'
;MDWRAERSALDEYIEQLGMQPSYVPRPGEVVLWAPDYQGELAWNQETMRIQIYSPGQDQWLGTPEWRAGVVGQTPEEDPVLQDLVETASKKWGVNYSGFRVETFPDPLSYDKSYSLQYKYVHLKCIKPFNAYELFLQGIPRENLHPSIAYAMTIMSSFSLLDKYHFRGAWPDAAIYCRGIFIGAELLIIGDAVRLKPNTQSLLETGGAVEDIMVIDEIRLELINCVDEARSDQLAEQYQVRIAGKVYTSTPRRANAGTGRLSKQLPMKPEEVIDVFQSVGMGGYGDWYRVWRGATVEVSQDMILGRCYDPDAMDLLYGSRSLGLDLMGIIEGREYSRKVDERIPEGKNWFWGDFRTQTLAIDTLNGEDVGYYSEVRELKMWRANLRVLDGTADSADLREARIPGDVGRPSTKFRSNFAEVGKTSKLVSTGLGGADVSNPVSSEEGPNPPTEEDTSEPEEIFPLRIDQLRGGTDEIKSPLIVPSHLLSSPKATRIPSTATMGLDNVPQAQAVTVSLEDLINGTVSFETLTEAFGPSSLGIIVVKDLNPEFQRLRTQVLSNASYLASLPSSDLESLTSPAAKYLVGWSCGKETLRSGHFDTLKGSFYVNCAFYQDPSLQGAPADAFPDLSEYTAPNIWPPKETLPTFRPALEELCTLIIDTAALVARACDRYAGANIEGYKDGYLEHVVRTSLTTKARLLHYFPAEGGEGKNAGVGEGEGDDDWCATHLDHGCLTGLTSAMFVDEARTTEAGRELEELDVSPDPKAGLYIQSRTGEVVKVNIPRDCLAFQTGEALELITRGKFRAVPHFVKGARPSEGRRIARNTLAVFTQPNLGEEVESGKSFGEFAREVVARTY
;
A
#
# COMPACT_ATOMS: atom_id res chain seq x y z
N MET A 1 12.03 21.36 -14.90
CA MET A 1 12.99 20.38 -14.35
C MET A 1 12.24 19.39 -13.51
N ASP A 2 11.49 19.82 -12.48
CA ASP A 2 10.67 18.97 -11.62
C ASP A 2 9.75 18.02 -12.41
N TRP A 3 8.98 18.53 -13.39
CA TRP A 3 8.12 17.70 -14.25
C TRP A 3 8.84 16.58 -15.04
N ARG A 4 10.17 16.64 -15.18
CA ARG A 4 10.98 15.68 -15.96
C ARG A 4 11.88 14.84 -15.07
N ALA A 5 12.37 15.40 -13.97
CA ALA A 5 13.24 14.72 -13.01
C ALA A 5 12.44 13.96 -11.95
N GLU A 6 11.28 14.47 -11.55
CA GLU A 6 10.44 13.90 -10.49
C GLU A 6 9.20 13.19 -11.04
N ARG A 7 9.04 13.12 -12.37
CA ARG A 7 7.86 12.51 -12.99
C ARG A 7 7.66 11.06 -12.58
N SER A 8 8.73 10.26 -12.66
CA SER A 8 8.68 8.85 -12.27
C SER A 8 8.31 8.70 -10.79
N ALA A 9 8.91 9.51 -9.91
CA ALA A 9 8.59 9.49 -8.47
C ALA A 9 7.15 9.96 -8.19
N LEU A 10 6.64 10.94 -8.96
CA LEU A 10 5.27 11.42 -8.85
C LEU A 10 4.24 10.41 -9.37
N ASP A 11 4.56 9.72 -10.48
CA ASP A 11 3.75 8.62 -11.01
C ASP A 11 3.67 7.48 -9.99
N GLU A 12 4.81 7.03 -9.44
CA GLU A 12 4.88 6.03 -8.37
C GLU A 12 4.08 6.46 -7.13
N TYR A 13 4.20 7.72 -6.72
CA TYR A 13 3.47 8.26 -5.58
C TYR A 13 1.95 8.27 -5.82
N ILE A 14 1.48 8.69 -6.99
CA ILE A 14 0.04 8.70 -7.33
C ILE A 14 -0.51 7.26 -7.37
N GLU A 15 0.25 6.30 -7.91
CA GLU A 15 -0.13 4.88 -7.90
C GLU A 15 -0.22 4.33 -6.47
N GLN A 16 0.75 4.67 -5.61
CA GLN A 16 0.71 4.30 -4.18
C GLN A 16 -0.51 4.87 -3.47
N LEU A 17 -0.87 6.13 -3.73
CA LEU A 17 -2.06 6.76 -3.15
C LEU A 17 -3.35 6.02 -3.51
N GLY A 18 -3.43 5.42 -4.71
CA GLY A 18 -4.58 4.62 -5.15
C GLY A 18 -4.73 3.29 -4.40
N MET A 19 -3.66 2.80 -3.76
CA MET A 19 -3.68 1.57 -2.95
C MET A 19 -3.88 1.84 -1.45
N GLN A 20 -3.76 3.10 -1.02
CA GLN A 20 -3.89 3.47 0.39
C GLN A 20 -5.37 3.69 0.78
N PRO A 21 -5.77 3.31 2.01
CA PRO A 21 -7.11 3.61 2.51
C PRO A 21 -7.39 5.12 2.52
N SER A 22 -8.61 5.52 2.14
CA SER A 22 -8.95 6.93 1.92
C SER A 22 -8.91 7.79 3.19
N TYR A 23 -8.96 7.19 4.38
CA TYR A 23 -8.85 7.87 5.67
C TYR A 23 -7.41 8.25 6.06
N VAL A 24 -6.39 7.74 5.35
CA VAL A 24 -4.99 8.04 5.63
C VAL A 24 -4.66 9.47 5.15
N PRO A 25 -4.12 10.34 6.02
CA PRO A 25 -3.68 11.68 5.63
C PRO A 25 -2.54 11.64 4.61
N ARG A 26 -2.64 12.47 3.56
CA ARG A 26 -1.65 12.56 2.49
C ARG A 26 -0.69 13.75 2.69
N PRO A 27 0.55 13.69 2.18
CA PRO A 27 1.47 14.82 2.15
C PRO A 27 0.84 16.11 1.60
N GLY A 28 1.04 17.22 2.30
CA GLY A 28 0.48 18.53 1.94
C GLY A 28 -0.98 18.74 2.37
N GLU A 29 -1.62 17.75 3.00
CA GLU A 29 -2.95 17.93 3.58
C GLU A 29 -2.91 18.71 4.90
N VAL A 30 -4.01 19.42 5.16
CA VAL A 30 -4.23 20.09 6.44
C VAL A 30 -5.07 19.17 7.32
N VAL A 31 -4.60 18.95 8.55
CA VAL A 31 -5.25 18.08 9.53
C VAL A 31 -5.48 18.81 10.84
N LEU A 32 -6.49 18.40 11.58
CA LEU A 32 -6.61 18.71 13.00
C LEU A 32 -5.75 17.71 13.78
N TRP A 33 -4.87 18.18 14.64
CA TRP A 33 -3.95 17.30 15.36
C TRP A 33 -3.69 17.76 16.79
N ALA A 34 -3.31 16.81 17.66
CA ALA A 34 -2.84 17.07 19.01
C ALA A 34 -1.40 16.57 19.15
N PRO A 35 -0.47 17.30 19.81
CA PRO A 35 0.92 16.86 19.92
C PRO A 35 1.10 15.49 20.59
N ASP A 36 0.26 15.17 21.59
CA ASP A 36 0.18 13.85 22.21
C ASP A 36 -1.06 13.79 23.11
N TYR A 37 -1.69 12.62 23.21
CA TYR A 37 -2.60 12.29 24.30
C TYR A 37 -2.70 10.77 24.50
N GLN A 38 -3.00 10.38 25.74
CA GLN A 38 -3.21 8.97 26.13
C GLN A 38 -4.62 8.79 26.69
N GLY A 39 -5.30 7.73 26.28
CA GLY A 39 -6.72 7.50 26.54
C GLY A 39 -7.58 7.65 25.28
N GLU A 40 -8.88 7.54 25.46
CA GLU A 40 -9.88 7.51 24.40
C GLU A 40 -10.53 8.89 24.26
N LEU A 41 -10.86 9.30 23.03
CA LEU A 41 -11.71 10.48 22.82
C LEU A 41 -13.16 10.10 23.08
N ALA A 42 -13.78 10.73 24.07
CA ALA A 42 -15.16 10.49 24.41
C ALA A 42 -15.92 11.81 24.64
N TRP A 43 -17.23 11.77 24.40
CA TRP A 43 -18.10 12.92 24.67
C TRP A 43 -18.38 13.04 26.17
N ASN A 44 -17.94 14.14 26.79
CA ASN A 44 -18.27 14.46 28.16
C ASN A 44 -19.59 15.24 28.23
N GLN A 45 -20.62 14.62 28.82
CA GLN A 45 -21.96 15.21 28.97
C GLN A 45 -22.00 16.44 29.91
N GLU A 46 -21.08 16.53 30.87
CA GLU A 46 -21.04 17.65 31.82
C GLU A 46 -20.46 18.91 31.18
N THR A 47 -19.38 18.74 30.40
CA THR A 47 -18.70 19.85 29.74
C THR A 47 -19.21 20.12 28.33
N MET A 48 -20.01 19.20 27.77
CA MET A 48 -20.54 19.22 26.40
C MET A 48 -19.41 19.37 25.36
N ARG A 49 -18.34 18.58 25.54
CA ARG A 49 -17.12 18.61 24.73
C ARG A 49 -16.58 17.19 24.52
N ILE A 50 -15.84 17.01 23.42
CA ILE A 50 -14.96 15.85 23.28
C ILE A 50 -13.74 16.04 24.18
N GLN A 51 -13.49 15.05 25.04
CA GLN A 51 -12.40 15.04 26.01
C GLN A 51 -11.71 13.68 26.02
N ILE A 52 -10.50 13.66 26.52
CA ILE A 52 -9.72 12.45 26.73
C ILE A 52 -10.24 11.79 27.99
N TYR A 53 -10.69 10.56 27.88
CA TYR A 53 -11.08 9.70 28.99
C TYR A 53 -10.03 8.61 29.16
N SER A 54 -9.64 8.34 30.41
CA SER A 54 -8.70 7.28 30.76
C SER A 54 -9.48 6.13 31.40
N PRO A 55 -9.77 5.04 30.65
CA PRO A 55 -10.52 3.91 31.20
C PRO A 55 -9.81 3.25 32.38
N GLY A 56 -8.47 3.18 32.35
CA GLY A 56 -7.68 2.57 33.42
C GLY A 56 -7.68 3.36 34.74
N GLN A 57 -7.97 4.66 34.69
CA GLN A 57 -8.02 5.54 35.87
C GLN A 57 -9.46 6.01 36.18
N ASP A 58 -10.43 5.64 35.36
CA ASP A 58 -11.82 6.10 35.42
C ASP A 58 -11.97 7.63 35.60
N GLN A 59 -11.21 8.41 34.82
CA GLN A 59 -11.20 9.86 34.93
C GLN A 59 -11.07 10.58 33.57
N TRP A 60 -11.58 11.80 33.52
CA TRP A 60 -11.40 12.73 32.41
C TRP A 60 -10.05 13.45 32.53
N LEU A 61 -9.23 13.39 31.49
CA LEU A 61 -7.91 14.04 31.40
C LEU A 61 -7.98 15.44 30.76
N GLY A 62 -9.17 15.89 30.36
CA GLY A 62 -9.39 17.20 29.75
C GLY A 62 -9.50 17.14 28.23
N THR A 63 -9.47 18.30 27.58
CA THR A 63 -9.59 18.41 26.12
C THR A 63 -8.22 18.29 25.47
N PRO A 64 -8.06 17.56 24.35
CA PRO A 64 -6.79 17.54 23.61
C PRO A 64 -6.33 18.96 23.24
N GLU A 65 -5.02 19.17 23.20
CA GLU A 65 -4.42 20.43 22.73
C GLU A 65 -4.49 20.53 21.20
N TRP A 66 -5.71 20.67 20.68
CA TRP A 66 -5.96 20.70 19.25
C TRP A 66 -5.29 21.89 18.56
N ARG A 67 -4.63 21.60 17.46
CA ARG A 67 -4.01 22.54 16.51
C ARG A 67 -4.41 22.12 15.10
N ALA A 68 -4.37 23.05 14.16
CA ALA A 68 -4.26 22.66 12.75
C ALA A 68 -2.79 22.53 12.35
N GLY A 69 -2.50 21.63 11.41
CA GLY A 69 -1.16 21.42 10.89
C GLY A 69 -1.14 20.83 9.48
N VAL A 70 0.01 20.93 8.82
CA VAL A 70 0.26 20.35 7.49
C VAL A 70 1.03 19.05 7.65
N VAL A 71 0.58 18.01 6.97
CA VAL A 71 1.30 16.73 6.87
C VAL A 71 2.52 16.94 5.98
N GLY A 72 3.72 16.96 6.57
CA GLY A 72 4.98 17.07 5.84
C GLY A 72 5.52 15.70 5.41
N GLN A 73 5.30 14.68 6.23
CA GLN A 73 5.76 13.31 5.98
C GLN A 73 4.74 12.30 6.51
N THR A 74 4.49 11.26 5.72
CA THR A 74 3.71 10.07 6.11
C THR A 74 4.61 8.99 6.69
N PRO A 75 4.07 8.08 7.52
CA PRO A 75 4.86 6.99 8.06
C PRO A 75 5.38 6.05 6.95
N GLU A 76 6.53 5.45 7.18
CA GLU A 76 7.08 4.35 6.37
C GLU A 76 6.41 3.00 6.70
N GLU A 77 5.89 2.89 7.92
CA GLU A 77 5.07 1.78 8.37
C GLU A 77 3.59 2.10 8.14
N ASP A 78 2.92 1.28 7.33
CA ASP A 78 1.54 1.55 6.93
C ASP A 78 0.59 1.63 8.15
N PRO A 79 -0.24 2.70 8.25
CA PRO A 79 -1.28 2.76 9.27
C PRO A 79 -2.36 1.70 9.02
N VAL A 80 -2.81 1.06 10.09
CA VAL A 80 -3.96 0.15 10.07
C VAL A 80 -5.20 0.88 10.58
N LEU A 81 -6.38 0.34 10.30
CA LEU A 81 -7.66 0.95 10.66
C LEU A 81 -7.78 1.28 12.16
N GLN A 82 -7.25 0.41 13.04
CA GLN A 82 -7.24 0.61 14.49
C GLN A 82 -6.52 1.91 14.91
N ASP A 83 -5.49 2.32 14.16
CA ASP A 83 -4.68 3.49 14.47
C ASP A 83 -5.48 4.80 14.50
N LEU A 84 -6.71 4.84 13.96
CA LEU A 84 -7.60 6.00 14.03
C LEU A 84 -8.00 6.38 15.46
N VAL A 85 -8.08 5.39 16.35
CA VAL A 85 -8.54 5.55 17.74
C VAL A 85 -7.46 5.15 18.75
N GLU A 86 -6.67 4.12 18.44
CA GLU A 86 -5.64 3.58 19.31
C GLU A 86 -4.43 3.17 18.49
N THR A 87 -3.24 3.60 18.90
CA THR A 87 -1.99 3.23 18.24
C THR A 87 -1.79 1.72 18.34
N ALA A 88 -1.92 1.01 17.22
CA ALA A 88 -1.57 -0.40 17.13
C ALA A 88 -0.06 -0.56 17.38
N SER A 89 0.38 -1.77 17.76
CA SER A 89 1.80 -2.02 17.99
C SER A 89 2.62 -1.64 16.76
N LYS A 90 3.63 -0.79 16.95
CA LYS A 90 4.50 -0.28 15.88
C LYS A 90 5.87 -0.91 15.95
N LYS A 91 6.40 -1.30 14.79
CA LYS A 91 7.76 -1.84 14.67
C LYS A 91 8.81 -0.77 14.90
N TRP A 92 8.53 0.45 14.45
CA TRP A 92 9.45 1.58 14.55
C TRP A 92 8.97 2.66 15.52
N GLY A 93 9.92 3.48 15.96
CA GLY A 93 9.60 4.71 16.69
C GLY A 93 8.73 5.64 15.85
N VAL A 94 8.03 6.56 16.52
CA VAL A 94 7.05 7.48 15.91
C VAL A 94 7.61 8.32 14.75
N ASN A 95 8.93 8.49 14.68
CA ASN A 95 9.59 9.17 13.56
C ASN A 95 9.54 8.39 12.23
N TYR A 96 9.26 7.09 12.28
CA TYR A 96 9.05 6.23 11.10
C TYR A 96 7.63 5.66 11.05
N SER A 97 6.99 5.43 12.20
CA SER A 97 5.63 4.87 12.30
C SER A 97 4.52 5.90 12.53
N GLY A 98 4.88 7.19 12.57
CA GLY A 98 3.96 8.32 12.72
C GLY A 98 4.13 9.36 11.62
N PHE A 99 3.24 10.35 11.63
CA PHE A 99 3.21 11.45 10.68
C PHE A 99 3.99 12.62 11.22
N ARG A 100 4.83 13.24 10.39
CA ARG A 100 5.42 14.54 10.71
C ARG A 100 4.40 15.63 10.37
N VAL A 101 3.85 16.27 11.40
CA VAL A 101 2.87 17.34 11.26
C VAL A 101 3.49 18.66 11.73
N GLU A 102 3.47 19.67 10.85
CA GLU A 102 3.93 21.04 11.15
C GLU A 102 2.74 21.92 11.54
N THR A 103 2.83 22.70 12.62
CA THR A 103 1.74 23.60 13.03
C THR A 103 1.48 24.63 11.94
N PHE A 104 0.22 24.80 11.55
CA PHE A 104 -0.13 25.65 10.42
C PHE A 104 0.10 27.14 10.75
N PRO A 105 0.93 27.87 9.99
CA PRO A 105 1.16 29.29 10.21
C PRO A 105 0.05 30.16 9.62
N ASP A 106 0.04 31.45 9.96
CA ASP A 106 -0.88 32.40 9.36
C ASP A 106 -0.57 32.59 7.87
N PRO A 107 -1.46 32.22 6.94
CA PRO A 107 -1.21 32.37 5.51
C PRO A 107 -1.07 33.83 5.07
N LEU A 108 -1.60 34.80 5.83
CA LEU A 108 -1.60 36.23 5.49
C LEU A 108 -0.46 37.02 6.16
N SER A 109 0.22 36.42 7.13
CA SER A 109 1.37 37.04 7.82
C SER A 109 2.70 36.69 7.13
N TYR A 110 3.69 37.57 7.26
CA TYR A 110 5.09 37.25 6.97
C TYR A 110 5.75 36.41 8.06
N ASP A 111 5.18 36.39 9.27
CA ASP A 111 5.66 35.54 10.35
C ASP A 111 5.14 34.11 10.16
N LYS A 112 6.03 33.22 9.72
CA LYS A 112 5.76 31.78 9.56
C LYS A 112 6.30 30.92 10.69
N SER A 113 6.63 31.50 11.85
CA SER A 113 7.29 30.79 12.97
C SER A 113 6.54 29.53 13.47
N TYR A 114 5.23 29.43 13.24
CA TYR A 114 4.48 28.22 13.55
C TYR A 114 4.89 27.00 12.71
N SER A 115 5.35 27.16 11.45
CA SER A 115 5.78 26.00 10.64
C SER A 115 7.00 25.29 11.25
N LEU A 116 7.82 26.02 12.02
CA LEU A 116 8.94 25.44 12.76
C LEU A 116 8.50 24.53 13.92
N GLN A 117 7.24 24.62 14.35
CA GLN A 117 6.67 23.79 15.41
C GLN A 117 6.08 22.50 14.82
N TYR A 118 6.95 21.51 14.61
CA TYR A 118 6.55 20.20 14.11
C TYR A 118 6.69 19.11 15.17
N LYS A 119 5.96 18.02 14.99
CA LYS A 119 6.15 16.79 15.77
C LYS A 119 5.77 15.56 14.95
N TYR A 120 6.39 14.44 15.27
CA TYR A 120 5.95 13.14 14.80
C TYR A 120 4.86 12.61 15.73
N VAL A 121 3.70 12.26 15.17
CA VAL A 121 2.53 11.79 15.93
C VAL A 121 1.90 10.57 15.27
N HIS A 122 1.33 9.67 16.08
CA HIS A 122 0.56 8.54 15.55
C HIS A 122 -0.79 9.00 14.99
N LEU A 123 -1.41 8.18 14.12
CA LEU A 123 -2.67 8.52 13.45
C LEU A 123 -3.81 8.86 14.43
N LYS A 124 -3.84 8.25 15.63
CA LYS A 124 -4.86 8.54 16.65
C LYS A 124 -4.90 10.03 17.01
N CYS A 125 -3.74 10.70 16.98
CA CYS A 125 -3.60 12.11 17.30
C CYS A 125 -4.02 13.03 16.16
N ILE A 126 -4.39 12.49 15.00
CA ILE A 126 -4.78 13.22 13.79
C ILE A 126 -6.25 12.97 13.49
N LYS A 127 -6.95 14.03 13.07
CA LYS A 127 -8.33 14.00 12.59
C LYS A 127 -8.46 14.83 11.31
N PRO A 128 -9.37 14.45 10.39
CA PRO A 128 -9.58 15.20 9.16
C PRO A 128 -9.97 16.65 9.48
N PHE A 129 -9.30 17.62 8.87
CA PHE A 129 -9.60 19.02 9.16
C PHE A 129 -10.99 19.42 8.66
N ASN A 130 -11.52 18.79 7.62
CA ASN A 130 -12.91 19.01 7.16
C ASN A 130 -13.95 18.79 8.29
N ALA A 131 -13.64 17.93 9.25
CA ALA A 131 -14.49 17.63 10.40
C ALA A 131 -14.10 18.40 11.68
N TYR A 132 -13.33 19.50 11.57
CA TYR A 132 -12.81 20.26 12.74
C TYR A 132 -13.90 20.64 13.75
N GLU A 133 -15.09 21.04 13.27
CA GLU A 133 -16.18 21.50 14.12
C GLU A 133 -16.65 20.41 15.09
N LEU A 134 -16.67 19.15 14.65
CA LEU A 134 -17.06 18.01 15.48
C LEU A 134 -16.11 17.82 16.67
N PHE A 135 -14.81 17.96 16.43
CA PHE A 135 -13.77 17.77 17.45
C PHE A 135 -13.56 18.98 18.37
N LEU A 136 -13.96 20.16 17.91
CA LEU A 136 -13.83 21.42 18.65
C LEU A 136 -15.13 21.87 19.32
N GLN A 137 -16.20 21.07 19.22
CA GLN A 137 -17.51 21.40 19.76
C GLN A 137 -17.45 21.75 21.25
N GLY A 138 -18.10 22.86 21.62
CA GLY A 138 -18.19 23.33 23.00
C GLY A 138 -16.97 24.11 23.50
N ILE A 139 -15.88 24.20 22.72
CA ILE A 139 -14.68 25.00 23.06
C ILE A 139 -14.89 26.45 22.59
N PRO A 140 -14.76 27.45 23.49
CA PRO A 140 -14.83 28.87 23.10
C PRO A 140 -13.72 29.24 22.11
N ARG A 141 -14.03 30.09 21.13
CA ARG A 141 -13.09 30.46 20.05
C ARG A 141 -11.80 31.08 20.58
N GLU A 142 -11.90 31.86 21.66
CA GLU A 142 -10.76 32.47 22.35
C GLU A 142 -9.79 31.46 22.98
N ASN A 143 -10.22 30.22 23.19
CA ASN A 143 -9.42 29.14 23.73
C ASN A 143 -8.87 28.19 22.65
N LEU A 144 -9.23 28.39 21.39
CA LEU A 144 -8.71 27.60 20.28
C LEU A 144 -7.30 28.08 19.92
N HIS A 145 -6.44 27.14 19.54
CA HIS A 145 -5.11 27.49 19.02
C HIS A 145 -5.25 28.30 17.72
N PRO A 146 -4.50 29.41 17.53
CA PRO A 146 -4.63 30.29 16.36
C PRO A 146 -4.51 29.58 15.01
N SER A 147 -3.71 28.50 14.94
CA SER A 147 -3.53 27.71 13.71
C SER A 147 -4.84 27.16 13.14
N ILE A 148 -5.87 26.95 13.96
CA ILE A 148 -7.19 26.50 13.49
C ILE A 148 -7.84 27.58 12.61
N ALA A 149 -7.82 28.84 13.05
CA ALA A 149 -8.34 29.95 12.25
C ALA A 149 -7.52 30.16 10.97
N TYR A 150 -6.20 30.02 11.06
CA TYR A 150 -5.31 30.09 9.89
C TYR A 150 -5.63 29.01 8.85
N ALA A 151 -5.86 27.77 9.29
CA ALA A 151 -6.26 26.69 8.40
C ALA A 151 -7.64 26.91 7.79
N MET A 152 -8.58 27.49 8.55
CA MET A 152 -9.88 27.90 8.01
C MET A 152 -9.75 28.96 6.91
N THR A 153 -8.75 29.85 6.99
CA THR A 153 -8.50 30.88 5.96
C THR A 153 -8.28 30.24 4.58
N ILE A 154 -7.68 29.05 4.47
CA ILE A 154 -7.34 28.45 3.17
C ILE A 154 -8.43 27.51 2.61
N MET A 155 -9.56 27.34 3.30
CA MET A 155 -10.59 26.34 2.94
C MET A 155 -11.25 26.57 1.58
N SER A 156 -11.30 27.80 1.08
CA SER A 156 -11.72 28.14 -0.29
C SER A 156 -10.51 28.39 -1.20
N SER A 157 -9.54 27.47 -1.21
CA SER A 157 -8.41 27.48 -2.13
C SER A 157 -8.27 26.15 -2.88
N PHE A 158 -7.66 26.18 -4.06
CA PHE A 158 -7.30 24.96 -4.79
C PHE A 158 -6.02 25.10 -5.61
N SER A 159 -5.38 23.96 -5.89
CA SER A 159 -4.24 23.86 -6.81
C SER A 159 -4.22 22.49 -7.51
N LEU A 160 -3.79 22.46 -8.77
CA LEU A 160 -3.79 21.25 -9.61
C LEU A 160 -2.44 20.53 -9.56
N LEU A 161 -2.49 19.20 -9.42
CA LEU A 161 -1.35 18.29 -9.36
C LEU A 161 -1.22 17.50 -10.67
N ASP A 162 0.02 17.32 -11.12
CA ASP A 162 0.40 16.57 -12.32
C ASP A 162 -0.40 16.93 -13.58
N LYS A 163 -0.09 18.09 -14.17
CA LYS A 163 -0.69 18.57 -15.42
C LYS A 163 -0.02 17.81 -16.59
N TYR A 164 -0.70 16.81 -17.15
CA TYR A 164 -0.05 15.81 -18.03
C TYR A 164 -0.51 15.86 -19.50
N HIS A 165 -1.66 16.46 -19.80
CA HIS A 165 -2.20 16.50 -21.17
C HIS A 165 -2.89 17.84 -21.45
N PHE A 166 -2.74 18.35 -22.68
CA PHE A 166 -3.39 19.58 -23.16
C PHE A 166 -4.14 19.26 -24.45
N ARG A 167 -5.44 19.59 -24.50
CA ARG A 167 -6.30 19.36 -25.66
C ARG A 167 -7.26 20.53 -25.82
N GLY A 168 -7.51 20.97 -27.05
CA GLY A 168 -8.43 22.07 -27.30
C GLY A 168 -8.76 22.24 -28.77
N ALA A 169 -9.86 22.95 -29.02
CA ALA A 169 -10.23 23.47 -30.34
C ALA A 169 -10.38 24.98 -30.18
N TRP A 170 -9.53 25.75 -30.86
CA TRP A 170 -9.50 27.20 -30.73
C TRP A 170 -10.90 27.82 -30.86
N PRO A 171 -11.29 28.73 -29.94
CA PRO A 171 -10.46 29.39 -28.94
C PRO A 171 -10.39 28.67 -27.57
N ASP A 172 -10.99 27.48 -27.42
CA ASP A 172 -11.07 26.82 -26.13
C ASP A 172 -10.08 25.67 -25.99
N ALA A 173 -9.58 25.46 -24.77
CA ALA A 173 -8.69 24.36 -24.46
C ALA A 173 -8.88 23.83 -23.03
N ALA A 174 -8.27 22.69 -22.74
CA ALA A 174 -8.28 22.05 -21.44
C ALA A 174 -6.91 21.45 -21.11
N ILE A 175 -6.50 21.58 -19.85
CA ILE A 175 -5.35 20.94 -19.24
C ILE A 175 -5.85 19.84 -18.30
N TYR A 176 -5.47 18.60 -18.55
CA TYR A 176 -5.84 17.44 -17.74
C TYR A 176 -4.81 17.21 -16.65
N CYS A 177 -5.31 16.88 -15.46
CA CYS A 177 -4.55 16.75 -14.23
C CYS A 177 -4.86 15.40 -13.58
N ARG A 178 -3.90 14.79 -12.88
CA ARG A 178 -4.17 13.57 -12.10
C ARG A 178 -4.65 13.83 -10.68
N GLY A 179 -4.49 15.05 -10.17
CA GLY A 179 -4.97 15.42 -8.84
C GLY A 179 -5.28 16.90 -8.65
N ILE A 180 -5.96 17.19 -7.54
CA ILE A 180 -6.33 18.54 -7.10
C ILE A 180 -6.33 18.62 -5.57
N PHE A 181 -5.69 19.64 -5.03
CA PHE A 181 -5.92 20.02 -3.63
C PHE A 181 -7.13 20.94 -3.56
N ILE A 182 -8.08 20.66 -2.66
CA ILE A 182 -9.23 21.52 -2.37
C ILE A 182 -9.23 21.79 -0.86
N GLY A 183 -8.89 23.02 -0.47
CA GLY A 183 -8.76 23.42 0.93
C GLY A 183 -7.78 22.52 1.68
N ALA A 184 -8.30 21.64 2.53
CA ALA A 184 -7.53 20.76 3.39
C ALA A 184 -7.05 19.46 2.72
N GLU A 185 -7.73 18.94 1.70
CA GLU A 185 -7.51 17.57 1.19
C GLU A 185 -6.95 17.54 -0.24
N LEU A 186 -6.18 16.48 -0.54
CA LEU A 186 -5.73 16.08 -1.87
C LEU A 186 -6.66 15.03 -2.46
N LEU A 187 -7.21 15.29 -3.63
CA LEU A 187 -8.02 14.35 -4.40
C LEU A 187 -7.28 13.93 -5.66
N ILE A 188 -7.34 12.65 -6.01
CA ILE A 188 -6.77 12.10 -7.24
C ILE A 188 -7.83 11.35 -8.05
N ILE A 189 -7.53 11.09 -9.33
CA ILE A 189 -8.34 10.18 -10.16
C ILE A 189 -8.45 8.82 -9.45
N GLY A 190 -9.66 8.26 -9.39
CA GLY A 190 -10.00 7.03 -8.68
C GLY A 190 -10.55 7.25 -7.26
N ASP A 191 -10.34 8.43 -6.64
CA ASP A 191 -10.90 8.68 -5.31
C ASP A 191 -12.43 8.74 -5.34
N ALA A 192 -13.06 8.11 -4.36
CA ALA A 192 -14.47 8.31 -4.03
C ALA A 192 -14.64 9.58 -3.19
N VAL A 193 -15.49 10.51 -3.63
CA VAL A 193 -15.69 11.83 -2.99
C VAL A 193 -17.15 12.13 -2.76
N ARG A 194 -17.45 12.79 -1.63
CA ARG A 194 -18.81 13.14 -1.22
C ARG A 194 -19.26 14.42 -1.90
N LEU A 195 -20.47 14.42 -2.45
CA LEU A 195 -21.04 15.58 -3.14
C LEU A 195 -21.97 16.39 -2.24
N LYS A 196 -21.83 17.71 -2.31
CA LYS A 196 -22.73 18.66 -1.66
C LYS A 196 -24.16 18.48 -2.20
N PRO A 197 -25.18 18.39 -1.33
CA PRO A 197 -26.56 18.28 -1.76
C PRO A 197 -26.96 19.54 -2.52
N ASN A 198 -27.62 19.38 -3.67
CA ASN A 198 -28.15 20.51 -4.43
C ASN A 198 -29.34 21.17 -3.69
N THR A 199 -29.69 22.40 -4.06
CA THR A 199 -30.74 23.19 -3.38
C THR A 199 -32.11 22.48 -3.35
N GLN A 200 -32.39 21.66 -4.36
CA GLN A 200 -33.61 20.85 -4.40
C GLN A 200 -33.56 19.68 -3.41
N SER A 201 -32.41 19.01 -3.29
CA SER A 201 -32.15 17.95 -2.30
C SER A 201 -32.20 18.48 -0.87
N LEU A 202 -31.65 19.68 -0.61
CA LEU A 202 -31.76 20.35 0.70
C LEU A 202 -33.21 20.51 1.18
N LEU A 203 -34.15 20.73 0.26
CA LEU A 203 -35.58 20.87 0.56
C LEU A 203 -36.31 19.52 0.71
N GLU A 204 -35.87 18.48 0.01
CA GLU A 204 -36.53 17.17 -0.05
C GLU A 204 -36.01 16.17 1.01
N THR A 205 -34.70 16.17 1.30
CA THR A 205 -34.04 15.23 2.22
C THR A 205 -33.68 15.85 3.58
N GLY A 206 -33.98 17.13 3.78
CA GLY A 206 -33.54 17.88 4.96
C GLY A 206 -32.03 18.15 4.99
N GLY A 207 -31.35 18.02 3.84
CA GLY A 207 -29.94 18.34 3.67
C GLY A 207 -28.96 17.19 3.91
N ALA A 208 -29.41 15.94 3.80
CA ALA A 208 -28.54 14.78 3.88
C ALA A 208 -27.57 14.72 2.68
N VAL A 209 -26.32 14.38 2.95
CA VAL A 209 -25.30 14.04 1.93
C VAL A 209 -25.50 12.58 1.57
N GLU A 210 -25.89 12.30 0.32
CA GLU A 210 -26.28 10.95 -0.13
C GLU A 210 -25.56 10.50 -1.40
N ASP A 211 -24.91 11.43 -2.10
CA ASP A 211 -24.28 11.16 -3.40
C ASP A 211 -22.75 11.14 -3.25
N ILE A 212 -22.14 10.12 -3.83
CA ILE A 212 -20.69 9.93 -3.93
C ILE A 212 -20.32 9.90 -5.41
N MET A 213 -19.24 10.59 -5.78
CA MET A 213 -18.64 10.51 -7.11
C MET A 213 -17.33 9.72 -7.03
N VAL A 214 -17.09 8.81 -7.95
CA VAL A 214 -15.73 8.29 -8.21
C VAL A 214 -15.12 9.14 -9.32
N ILE A 215 -13.98 9.78 -9.07
CA ILE A 215 -13.36 10.74 -9.99
C ILE A 215 -12.73 9.99 -11.16
N ASP A 216 -13.19 10.26 -12.37
CA ASP A 216 -12.60 9.73 -13.60
C ASP A 216 -11.64 10.75 -14.24
N GLU A 217 -11.91 12.05 -14.05
CA GLU A 217 -11.16 13.11 -14.72
C GLU A 217 -11.14 14.41 -13.91
N ILE A 218 -9.99 15.09 -13.92
CA ILE A 218 -9.81 16.45 -13.40
C ILE A 218 -9.20 17.29 -14.52
N ARG A 219 -9.84 18.40 -14.88
CA ARG A 219 -9.31 19.31 -15.89
C ARG A 219 -9.52 20.78 -15.56
N LEU A 220 -8.61 21.60 -16.07
CA LEU A 220 -8.70 23.05 -16.11
C LEU A 220 -9.04 23.48 -17.53
N GLU A 221 -10.21 24.06 -17.72
CA GLU A 221 -10.62 24.61 -19.00
C GLU A 221 -10.20 26.08 -19.12
N LEU A 222 -9.68 26.41 -20.30
CA LEU A 222 -9.28 27.72 -20.77
C LEU A 222 -10.32 28.13 -21.82
N ILE A 223 -11.16 29.09 -21.47
CA ILE A 223 -12.25 29.56 -22.33
C ILE A 223 -11.83 30.89 -22.94
N ASN A 224 -11.97 31.01 -24.26
CA ASN A 224 -11.47 32.14 -25.05
C ASN A 224 -9.97 32.40 -24.79
N CYS A 225 -9.13 31.48 -25.25
CA CYS A 225 -7.67 31.63 -25.20
C CYS A 225 -7.22 32.94 -25.85
N VAL A 226 -6.23 33.59 -25.24
CA VAL A 226 -5.66 34.85 -25.72
C VAL A 226 -4.48 34.55 -26.65
N ASP A 227 -4.52 35.07 -27.89
CA ASP A 227 -3.45 34.86 -28.89
C ASP A 227 -2.30 35.86 -28.78
N GLU A 228 -2.42 36.86 -27.90
CA GLU A 228 -1.39 37.85 -27.65
C GLU A 228 -0.26 37.28 -26.78
N ALA A 229 0.89 37.00 -27.39
CA ALA A 229 2.06 36.41 -26.72
C ALA A 229 2.65 37.21 -25.54
N ARG A 230 2.21 38.46 -25.33
CA ARG A 230 2.61 39.33 -24.21
C ARG A 230 1.51 39.52 -23.16
N SER A 231 0.36 38.88 -23.34
CA SER A 231 -0.70 38.87 -22.35
C SER A 231 -0.19 38.20 -21.07
N ASP A 232 -0.59 38.76 -19.92
CA ASP A 232 -0.36 38.14 -18.62
C ASP A 232 -1.31 36.96 -18.35
N GLN A 233 -2.27 36.72 -19.26
CA GLN A 233 -3.28 35.66 -19.18
C GLN A 233 -3.27 34.79 -20.44
N LEU A 234 -3.47 33.48 -20.24
CA LEU A 234 -3.61 32.48 -21.31
C LEU A 234 -5.02 32.43 -21.89
N ALA A 235 -6.04 32.82 -21.11
CA ALA A 235 -7.44 32.80 -21.51
C ALA A 235 -8.24 33.88 -20.76
N GLU A 236 -9.40 34.26 -21.29
CA GLU A 236 -10.30 35.22 -20.62
C GLU A 236 -10.93 34.62 -19.36
N GLN A 237 -11.23 33.31 -19.38
CA GLN A 237 -11.85 32.62 -18.27
C GLN A 237 -11.21 31.24 -18.05
N TYR A 238 -11.08 30.88 -16.77
CA TYR A 238 -10.57 29.59 -16.33
C TYR A 238 -11.61 28.90 -15.45
N GLN A 239 -11.82 27.61 -15.67
CA GLN A 239 -12.70 26.82 -14.82
C GLN A 239 -12.16 25.43 -14.57
N VAL A 240 -12.26 24.96 -13.33
CA VAL A 240 -11.93 23.57 -12.98
C VAL A 240 -13.19 22.73 -13.08
N ARG A 241 -13.07 21.60 -13.78
CA ARG A 241 -14.10 20.59 -13.92
C ARG A 241 -13.59 19.26 -13.40
N ILE A 242 -14.40 18.63 -12.56
CA ILE A 242 -14.17 17.29 -12.03
C ILE A 242 -15.30 16.43 -12.58
N ALA A 243 -14.95 15.39 -13.32
CA ALA A 243 -15.92 14.49 -13.93
C ALA A 243 -15.77 13.07 -13.36
N GLY A 244 -16.91 12.40 -13.21
CA GLY A 244 -16.93 11.07 -12.64
C GLY A 244 -18.33 10.46 -12.60
N LYS A 245 -18.40 9.17 -12.31
CA LYS A 245 -19.67 8.46 -12.13
C LYS A 245 -20.21 8.68 -10.71
N VAL A 246 -21.51 8.92 -10.59
CA VAL A 246 -22.18 9.24 -9.32
C VAL A 246 -23.01 8.06 -8.84
N TYR A 247 -22.90 7.78 -7.55
CA TYR A 247 -23.53 6.69 -6.84
C TYR A 247 -24.26 7.23 -5.61
N THR A 248 -25.37 6.59 -5.23
CA THR A 248 -26.18 7.00 -4.07
C THR A 248 -26.65 5.78 -3.30
N SER A 249 -26.79 5.92 -1.98
CA SER A 249 -27.43 4.91 -1.13
C SER A 249 -28.96 5.05 -1.08
N THR A 250 -29.51 6.08 -1.73
CA THR A 250 -30.95 6.39 -1.70
C THR A 250 -31.66 5.95 -2.99
N PRO A 251 -32.56 4.96 -2.95
CA PRO A 251 -33.25 4.45 -4.14
C PRO A 251 -34.08 5.50 -4.92
N ARG A 252 -34.52 6.57 -4.26
CA ARG A 252 -35.27 7.66 -4.91
C ARG A 252 -34.36 8.50 -5.82
N ARG A 253 -33.13 8.75 -5.37
CA ARG A 253 -32.10 9.51 -6.12
C ARG A 253 -31.60 8.76 -7.34
N ALA A 254 -31.61 7.42 -7.31
CA ALA A 254 -31.29 6.55 -8.44
C ALA A 254 -32.07 6.89 -9.73
N ASN A 255 -33.30 7.40 -9.60
CA ASN A 255 -34.15 7.76 -10.74
C ASN A 255 -33.89 9.16 -11.31
N ALA A 256 -32.95 9.93 -10.76
CA ALA A 256 -32.61 11.25 -11.27
C ALA A 256 -32.29 11.19 -12.77
N GLY A 257 -32.96 12.04 -13.57
CA GLY A 257 -32.80 12.15 -15.02
C GLY A 257 -33.54 11.15 -15.88
N THR A 258 -34.30 10.22 -15.31
CA THR A 258 -34.86 9.10 -16.09
C THR A 258 -36.28 9.31 -16.61
N GLY A 259 -37.00 10.36 -16.19
CA GLY A 259 -38.35 10.69 -16.66
C GLY A 259 -39.41 9.58 -16.44
N ARG A 260 -39.06 8.46 -15.81
CA ARG A 260 -39.90 7.28 -15.57
C ARG A 260 -39.68 6.74 -14.16
N LEU A 261 -40.77 6.31 -13.53
CA LEU A 261 -40.81 5.63 -12.23
C LEU A 261 -40.38 4.15 -12.33
N SER A 262 -39.33 3.82 -13.08
CA SER A 262 -38.81 2.44 -13.10
C SER A 262 -37.93 2.23 -11.87
N LYS A 263 -38.30 1.28 -11.00
CA LYS A 263 -37.53 0.94 -9.81
C LYS A 263 -36.15 0.41 -10.24
N GLN A 264 -35.10 1.23 -10.12
CA GLN A 264 -33.74 0.76 -10.36
C GLN A 264 -33.37 -0.31 -9.34
N LEU A 265 -32.65 -1.34 -9.80
CA LEU A 265 -32.11 -2.37 -8.94
C LEU A 265 -30.82 -1.86 -8.29
N PRO A 266 -30.54 -2.23 -7.04
CA PRO A 266 -29.25 -1.94 -6.42
C PRO A 266 -28.13 -2.64 -7.18
N MET A 267 -26.94 -2.04 -7.13
CA MET A 267 -25.71 -2.63 -7.63
C MET A 267 -25.41 -3.92 -6.88
N LYS A 268 -24.82 -4.89 -7.56
CA LYS A 268 -24.35 -6.12 -6.92
C LYS A 268 -23.14 -5.80 -6.03
N PRO A 269 -22.88 -6.58 -4.96
CA PRO A 269 -21.71 -6.39 -4.11
C PRO A 269 -20.39 -6.35 -4.89
N GLU A 270 -20.23 -7.21 -5.91
CA GLU A 270 -19.04 -7.22 -6.78
C GLU A 270 -18.86 -5.89 -7.55
N GLU A 271 -19.95 -5.28 -8.02
CA GLU A 271 -19.90 -3.98 -8.71
C GLU A 271 -19.55 -2.85 -7.75
N VAL A 272 -19.99 -2.93 -6.49
CA VAL A 272 -19.64 -1.94 -5.45
C VAL A 272 -18.15 -2.01 -5.14
N ILE A 273 -17.60 -3.22 -5.01
CA ILE A 273 -16.17 -3.43 -4.76
C ILE A 273 -15.34 -2.89 -5.92
N ASP A 274 -15.71 -3.21 -7.16
CA ASP A 274 -14.99 -2.77 -8.36
C ASP A 274 -15.06 -1.24 -8.53
N VAL A 275 -16.22 -0.63 -8.27
CA VAL A 275 -16.38 0.82 -8.41
C VAL A 275 -15.59 1.61 -7.39
N PHE A 276 -15.66 1.22 -6.11
CA PHE A 276 -15.02 1.98 -5.04
C PHE A 276 -13.62 1.47 -4.69
N GLN A 277 -13.16 0.39 -5.34
CA GLN A 277 -11.91 -0.30 -5.03
C GLN A 277 -11.80 -0.64 -3.52
N SER A 278 -12.95 -0.91 -2.89
CA SER A 278 -13.05 -1.22 -1.46
C SER A 278 -14.13 -2.25 -1.16
N VAL A 279 -13.77 -3.24 -0.33
CA VAL A 279 -14.69 -4.25 0.21
C VAL A 279 -15.62 -3.72 1.29
N GLY A 280 -15.26 -2.61 1.93
CA GLY A 280 -16.00 -2.03 3.05
C GLY A 280 -17.24 -1.25 2.63
N MET A 281 -17.28 -0.72 1.41
CA MET A 281 -18.30 0.25 0.97
C MET A 281 -19.73 -0.27 0.97
N GLY A 282 -19.94 -1.59 0.94
CA GLY A 282 -21.26 -2.20 1.15
C GLY A 282 -21.85 -1.92 2.56
N GLY A 283 -21.02 -1.54 3.54
CA GLY A 283 -21.46 -1.19 4.89
C GLY A 283 -22.30 0.09 4.99
N TYR A 284 -22.36 0.91 3.93
CA TYR A 284 -23.31 2.02 3.81
C TYR A 284 -24.72 1.58 3.36
N GLY A 285 -24.88 0.34 2.92
CA GLY A 285 -26.12 -0.22 2.39
C GLY A 285 -26.08 -0.40 0.86
N ASP A 286 -27.26 -0.52 0.28
CA ASP A 286 -27.42 -0.71 -1.17
C ASP A 286 -26.98 0.53 -1.95
N TRP A 287 -26.13 0.34 -2.96
CA TRP A 287 -25.69 1.39 -3.86
C TRP A 287 -26.48 1.40 -5.17
N TYR A 288 -26.71 2.58 -5.72
CA TYR A 288 -27.42 2.79 -6.97
C TYR A 288 -26.64 3.74 -7.87
N ARG A 289 -26.58 3.46 -9.18
CA ARG A 289 -26.01 4.37 -10.17
C ARG A 289 -26.96 5.54 -10.39
N VAL A 290 -26.49 6.77 -10.19
CA VAL A 290 -27.26 7.96 -10.55
C VAL A 290 -27.09 8.21 -12.05
N TRP A 291 -28.10 8.82 -12.70
CA TRP A 291 -28.06 9.18 -14.13
C TRP A 291 -27.75 8.00 -15.07
N ARG A 292 -28.19 6.79 -14.70
CA ARG A 292 -27.91 5.54 -15.44
C ARG A 292 -26.42 5.22 -15.59
N GLY A 293 -25.58 5.75 -14.70
CA GLY A 293 -24.12 5.56 -14.74
C GLY A 293 -23.40 6.45 -15.75
N ALA A 294 -24.07 7.47 -16.28
CA ALA A 294 -23.41 8.50 -17.08
C ALA A 294 -22.42 9.29 -16.24
N THR A 295 -21.33 9.71 -16.87
CA THR A 295 -20.36 10.62 -16.28
C THR A 295 -21.01 11.98 -16.02
N VAL A 296 -20.85 12.49 -14.82
CA VAL A 296 -21.35 13.80 -14.38
C VAL A 296 -20.16 14.70 -14.13
N GLU A 297 -20.32 15.96 -14.50
CA GLU A 297 -19.34 16.99 -14.26
C GLU A 297 -19.80 17.95 -13.17
N VAL A 298 -18.89 18.29 -12.26
CA VAL A 298 -19.11 19.23 -11.17
C VAL A 298 -17.96 20.21 -11.05
N SER A 299 -18.22 21.37 -10.43
CA SER A 299 -17.16 22.27 -9.99
C SER A 299 -16.56 21.80 -8.67
N GLN A 300 -15.38 22.30 -8.35
CA GLN A 300 -14.68 22.04 -7.09
C GLN A 300 -15.51 22.42 -5.84
N ASP A 301 -16.44 23.39 -5.94
CA ASP A 301 -17.31 23.77 -4.80
C ASP A 301 -18.30 22.66 -4.39
N MET A 302 -18.62 21.75 -5.32
CA MET A 302 -19.53 20.65 -5.05
C MET A 302 -18.88 19.50 -4.28
N ILE A 303 -17.54 19.41 -4.27
CA ILE A 303 -16.84 18.35 -3.55
C ILE A 303 -16.75 18.73 -2.07
N LEU A 304 -17.12 17.83 -1.17
CA LEU A 304 -16.98 18.01 0.28
C LEU A 304 -15.62 17.49 0.78
N GLY A 305 -15.21 16.32 0.31
CA GLY A 305 -13.97 15.64 0.67
C GLY A 305 -14.04 14.17 0.27
N ARG A 306 -13.00 13.40 0.58
CA ARG A 306 -13.00 11.94 0.36
C ARG A 306 -14.14 11.27 1.10
N CYS A 307 -14.64 10.16 0.55
CA CYS A 307 -15.50 9.23 1.25
C CYS A 307 -14.64 8.15 1.91
N TYR A 308 -14.80 7.98 3.21
CA TYR A 308 -14.11 6.92 3.94
C TYR A 308 -14.91 5.64 3.93
N ASP A 309 -14.25 4.53 4.24
CA ASP A 309 -14.93 3.28 4.50
C ASP A 309 -15.86 3.38 5.72
N PRO A 310 -16.98 2.63 5.74
CA PRO A 310 -17.91 2.62 6.88
C PRO A 310 -17.25 2.38 8.23
N ASP A 311 -16.28 1.47 8.30
CA ASP A 311 -15.62 1.14 9.57
C ASP A 311 -14.73 2.28 10.05
N ALA A 312 -14.09 3.02 9.13
CA ALA A 312 -13.34 4.23 9.46
C ALA A 312 -14.29 5.34 9.95
N MET A 313 -15.47 5.48 9.34
CA MET A 313 -16.49 6.42 9.83
C MET A 313 -16.99 6.06 11.23
N ASP A 314 -17.22 4.78 11.52
CA ASP A 314 -17.65 4.33 12.84
C ASP A 314 -16.59 4.62 13.90
N LEU A 315 -15.31 4.39 13.58
CA LEU A 315 -14.21 4.67 14.51
C LEU A 315 -13.98 6.17 14.72
N LEU A 316 -14.03 6.97 13.66
CA LEU A 316 -13.79 8.41 13.74
C LEU A 316 -14.94 9.20 14.35
N TYR A 317 -16.18 8.80 14.03
CA TYR A 317 -17.36 9.61 14.31
C TYR A 317 -18.47 8.88 15.07
N GLY A 318 -18.38 7.55 15.23
CA GLY A 318 -19.46 6.74 15.79
C GLY A 318 -20.73 6.75 14.93
N SER A 319 -20.61 7.11 13.64
CA SER A 319 -21.73 7.29 12.74
C SER A 319 -21.29 7.20 11.28
N ARG A 320 -22.07 6.45 10.48
CA ARG A 320 -21.89 6.31 9.03
C ARG A 320 -22.58 7.40 8.21
N SER A 321 -23.01 8.50 8.85
CA SER A 321 -23.62 9.60 8.11
C SER A 321 -22.57 10.32 7.28
N LEU A 322 -22.75 10.34 5.96
CA LEU A 322 -21.83 10.97 5.01
C LEU A 322 -21.81 12.50 5.11
N GLY A 323 -22.74 13.11 5.86
CA GLY A 323 -22.89 14.56 5.96
C GLY A 323 -22.53 15.15 7.32
N LEU A 324 -21.85 14.42 8.21
CA LEU A 324 -21.56 14.87 9.57
C LEU A 324 -20.76 16.18 9.64
N ASP A 325 -19.85 16.37 8.70
CA ASP A 325 -18.94 17.52 8.57
C ASP A 325 -19.41 18.56 7.55
N LEU A 326 -20.60 18.40 6.95
CA LEU A 326 -21.12 19.30 5.91
C LEU A 326 -21.15 20.76 6.37
N MET A 327 -21.62 21.03 7.60
CA MET A 327 -21.70 22.38 8.14
C MET A 327 -20.30 22.96 8.35
N GLY A 328 -19.39 22.21 8.99
CA GLY A 328 -18.01 22.63 9.19
C GLY A 328 -17.31 23.02 7.89
N ILE A 329 -17.50 22.24 6.82
CA ILE A 329 -16.95 22.54 5.48
C ILE A 329 -17.55 23.83 4.90
N ILE A 330 -18.88 23.98 4.95
CA ILE A 330 -19.56 25.19 4.43
C ILE A 330 -19.10 26.44 5.20
N GLU A 331 -19.09 26.38 6.53
CA GLU A 331 -18.65 27.49 7.38
C GLU A 331 -17.17 27.81 7.20
N GLY A 332 -16.31 26.79 7.09
CA GLY A 332 -14.88 26.98 6.82
C GLY A 332 -14.65 27.68 5.49
N ARG A 333 -15.35 27.25 4.42
CA ARG A 333 -15.29 27.92 3.11
C ARG A 333 -15.84 29.34 3.14
N GLU A 334 -16.93 29.58 3.86
CA GLU A 334 -17.47 30.93 4.05
C GLU A 334 -16.54 31.84 4.84
N TYR A 335 -15.86 31.31 5.86
CA TYR A 335 -14.84 32.02 6.62
C TYR A 335 -13.68 32.39 5.70
N SER A 336 -13.15 31.44 4.94
CA SER A 336 -12.09 31.67 3.95
C SER A 336 -12.48 32.78 2.96
N ARG A 337 -13.69 32.75 2.38
CA ARG A 337 -14.17 33.81 1.47
C ARG A 337 -14.23 35.21 2.08
N LYS A 338 -14.35 35.31 3.40
CA LYS A 338 -14.44 36.60 4.12
C LYS A 338 -13.07 37.11 4.56
N VAL A 339 -12.11 36.21 4.80
CA VAL A 339 -10.86 36.53 5.50
C VAL A 339 -9.63 36.37 4.61
N ASP A 340 -9.66 35.48 3.62
CA ASP A 340 -8.51 35.24 2.75
C ASP A 340 -8.37 36.37 1.71
N GLU A 341 -7.52 37.34 2.04
CA GLU A 341 -7.22 38.51 1.20
C GLU A 341 -6.56 38.15 -0.14
N ARG A 342 -6.10 36.89 -0.31
CA ARG A 342 -5.53 36.40 -1.56
C ARG A 342 -6.60 36.07 -2.60
N ILE A 343 -7.87 35.89 -2.18
CA ILE A 343 -8.99 35.66 -3.10
C ILE A 343 -9.27 36.98 -3.85
N PRO A 344 -9.21 37.00 -5.20
CA PRO A 344 -9.48 38.22 -5.96
C PRO A 344 -10.90 38.74 -5.78
N GLU A 345 -11.09 40.06 -5.91
CA GLU A 345 -12.41 40.69 -5.80
C GLU A 345 -13.40 40.06 -6.80
N GLY A 346 -14.60 39.71 -6.30
CA GLY A 346 -15.65 39.08 -7.11
C GLY A 346 -15.46 37.57 -7.34
N LYS A 347 -14.37 36.96 -6.85
CA LYS A 347 -14.15 35.51 -6.89
C LYS A 347 -14.46 34.87 -5.54
N ASN A 348 -14.72 33.57 -5.55
CA ASN A 348 -15.06 32.77 -4.37
C ASN A 348 -13.94 31.81 -3.94
N TRP A 349 -12.89 31.70 -4.74
CA TRP A 349 -11.81 30.73 -4.56
C TRP A 349 -10.45 31.38 -4.84
N PHE A 350 -9.45 31.01 -4.04
CA PHE A 350 -8.04 31.30 -4.34
C PHE A 350 -7.46 30.16 -5.18
N TRP A 351 -7.03 30.47 -6.39
CA TRP A 351 -6.34 29.50 -7.25
C TRP A 351 -4.83 29.69 -7.11
N GLY A 352 -4.15 28.68 -6.59
CA GLY A 352 -2.69 28.60 -6.57
C GLY A 352 -2.15 27.70 -7.69
N ASP A 353 -0.99 28.07 -8.23
CA ASP A 353 -0.24 27.30 -9.22
C ASP A 353 0.22 25.95 -8.66
N PHE A 354 0.58 25.92 -7.37
CA PHE A 354 1.07 24.77 -6.63
C PHE A 354 0.63 24.79 -5.15
N ARG A 355 0.68 23.63 -4.49
CA ARG A 355 0.15 23.45 -3.13
C ARG A 355 0.75 24.40 -2.11
N THR A 356 2.08 24.59 -2.10
CA THR A 356 2.73 25.47 -1.12
C THR A 356 2.29 26.93 -1.24
N GLN A 357 1.84 27.39 -2.42
CA GLN A 357 1.23 28.71 -2.59
C GLN A 357 -0.16 28.80 -1.94
N THR A 358 -1.00 27.77 -2.11
CA THR A 358 -2.33 27.73 -1.45
C THR A 358 -2.20 27.71 0.07
N LEU A 359 -1.18 27.01 0.60
CA LEU A 359 -0.84 26.98 2.01
C LEU A 359 -0.17 28.27 2.51
N ALA A 360 0.42 29.07 1.62
CA ALA A 360 1.26 30.23 1.93
C ALA A 360 2.30 29.93 3.02
N ILE A 361 3.08 28.87 2.79
CA ILE A 361 4.19 28.45 3.64
C ILE A 361 5.53 28.71 2.94
N ASP A 362 6.52 29.10 3.74
CA ASP A 362 7.88 29.40 3.25
C ASP A 362 8.79 28.18 3.37
N THR A 363 8.49 27.29 4.31
CA THR A 363 9.22 26.04 4.54
C THR A 363 8.28 24.84 4.63
N LEU A 364 8.78 23.67 4.26
CA LEU A 364 8.15 22.37 4.51
C LEU A 364 9.24 21.32 4.69
N ASN A 365 9.14 20.48 5.73
CA ASN A 365 10.18 19.53 6.11
C ASN A 365 11.54 20.18 6.43
N GLY A 366 11.53 21.46 6.84
CA GLY A 366 12.74 22.22 7.16
C GLY A 366 13.46 22.79 5.93
N GLU A 367 12.93 22.57 4.73
CA GLU A 367 13.47 23.09 3.48
C GLU A 367 12.63 24.28 3.00
N ASP A 368 13.28 25.28 2.39
CA ASP A 368 12.59 26.42 1.78
C ASP A 368 11.79 25.97 0.55
N VAL A 369 10.55 26.44 0.42
CA VAL A 369 9.63 26.06 -0.65
C VAL A 369 9.04 27.26 -1.37
N GLY A 370 8.41 27.00 -2.53
CA GLY A 370 7.73 28.03 -3.31
C GLY A 370 8.69 29.11 -3.82
N TYR A 371 8.41 30.37 -3.51
CA TYR A 371 9.21 31.52 -3.94
C TYR A 371 10.55 31.66 -3.21
N TYR A 372 10.70 31.01 -2.05
CA TYR A 372 11.90 31.10 -1.21
C TYR A 372 12.94 30.02 -1.53
N SER A 373 12.57 28.98 -2.29
CA SER A 373 13.48 27.92 -2.72
C SER A 373 14.56 28.45 -3.70
N GLU A 374 15.81 28.52 -3.27
CA GLU A 374 16.98 28.87 -4.12
C GLU A 374 17.17 27.91 -5.32
N VAL A 375 16.60 26.70 -5.23
CA VAL A 375 16.69 25.67 -6.27
C VAL A 375 15.85 26.02 -7.51
N ARG A 376 14.95 27.02 -7.46
CA ARG A 376 13.99 27.35 -8.55
C ARG A 376 14.39 28.57 -9.40
N GLU A 377 15.69 28.75 -9.67
CA GLU A 377 16.15 29.78 -10.63
C GLU A 377 15.84 29.36 -12.09
N LEU A 378 14.95 30.10 -12.78
CA LEU A 378 14.52 29.84 -14.17
C LEU A 378 15.68 29.71 -15.18
N LYS A 379 16.74 30.51 -15.01
CA LYS A 379 17.93 30.45 -15.88
C LYS A 379 18.71 29.15 -15.67
N MET A 380 18.97 28.81 -14.41
CA MET A 380 19.61 27.56 -14.02
C MET A 380 18.83 26.34 -14.50
N TRP A 381 17.51 26.38 -14.48
CA TRP A 381 16.66 25.29 -14.96
C TRP A 381 16.68 25.12 -16.47
N ARG A 382 16.61 26.22 -17.22
CA ARG A 382 16.73 26.17 -18.69
C ARG A 382 18.09 25.60 -19.09
N ALA A 383 19.14 26.02 -18.40
CA ALA A 383 20.47 25.50 -18.56
C ALA A 383 20.55 23.99 -18.25
N ASN A 384 20.04 23.53 -17.11
CA ASN A 384 20.02 22.11 -16.74
C ASN A 384 19.20 21.26 -17.72
N LEU A 385 18.06 21.74 -18.23
CA LEU A 385 17.28 21.04 -19.27
C LEU A 385 18.10 20.87 -20.56
N ARG A 386 18.79 21.91 -21.02
CA ARG A 386 19.66 21.82 -22.19
C ARG A 386 20.84 20.87 -21.96
N VAL A 387 21.35 20.79 -20.73
CA VAL A 387 22.40 19.82 -20.37
C VAL A 387 21.86 18.39 -20.48
N LEU A 388 20.67 18.12 -19.92
CA LEU A 388 19.99 16.83 -20.02
C LEU A 388 19.64 16.46 -21.48
N ASP A 389 19.27 17.44 -22.30
CA ASP A 389 18.97 17.26 -23.72
C ASP A 389 20.21 17.13 -24.62
N GLY A 390 21.43 17.26 -24.05
CA GLY A 390 22.67 17.25 -24.83
C GLY A 390 22.82 18.45 -25.77
N THR A 391 22.05 19.53 -25.56
CA THR A 391 22.03 20.74 -26.38
C THR A 391 22.66 21.96 -25.69
N ALA A 392 23.20 21.78 -24.48
CA ALA A 392 23.79 22.86 -23.69
C ALA A 392 25.04 23.46 -24.34
N ASP A 393 25.10 24.79 -24.33
CA ASP A 393 26.31 25.53 -24.66
C ASP A 393 27.18 25.81 -23.42
N SER A 394 28.31 26.50 -23.62
CA SER A 394 29.22 26.81 -22.52
C SER A 394 28.66 27.82 -21.51
N ALA A 395 27.65 28.62 -21.88
CA ALA A 395 26.95 29.51 -20.96
C ALA A 395 25.94 28.73 -20.13
N ASP A 396 25.20 27.81 -20.75
CA ASP A 396 24.29 26.89 -20.06
C ASP A 396 25.04 26.07 -19.00
N LEU A 397 26.20 25.50 -19.32
CA LEU A 397 26.99 24.75 -18.33
C LEU A 397 27.43 25.57 -17.10
N ARG A 398 27.61 26.90 -17.26
CA ARG A 398 27.91 27.79 -16.14
C ARG A 398 26.67 28.19 -15.36
N GLU A 399 25.56 28.39 -16.05
CA GLU A 399 24.27 28.75 -15.44
C GLU A 399 23.58 27.57 -14.75
N ALA A 400 23.86 26.33 -15.17
CA ALA A 400 23.30 25.10 -14.59
C ALA A 400 23.69 24.89 -13.11
N ARG A 401 24.72 25.60 -12.60
CA ARG A 401 25.23 25.53 -11.21
C ARG A 401 25.35 24.10 -10.65
N ILE A 402 25.72 23.15 -11.51
CA ILE A 402 25.95 21.75 -11.12
C ILE A 402 27.09 21.75 -10.08
N PRO A 403 26.91 21.17 -8.88
CA PRO A 403 27.97 21.12 -7.88
C PRO A 403 29.22 20.48 -8.47
N GLY A 404 30.28 21.26 -8.64
CA GLY A 404 31.58 20.73 -8.98
C GLY A 404 32.16 20.01 -7.77
N ASP A 405 32.73 18.82 -7.98
CA ASP A 405 33.53 18.14 -6.96
C ASP A 405 34.52 19.12 -6.33
N VAL A 406 34.42 19.26 -5.01
CA VAL A 406 35.23 20.20 -4.24
C VAL A 406 36.68 19.74 -4.26
N GLY A 407 37.52 20.34 -5.11
CA GLY A 407 38.96 20.06 -5.12
C GLY A 407 39.78 20.82 -6.19
N ARG A 408 40.31 21.98 -5.79
CA ARG A 408 41.48 22.76 -6.29
C ARG A 408 41.92 22.64 -7.78
N PRO A 409 42.07 23.77 -8.51
CA PRO A 409 42.36 23.76 -9.95
C PRO A 409 43.83 23.46 -10.25
N SER A 410 44.10 22.62 -11.26
CA SER A 410 45.41 22.61 -11.93
C SER A 410 45.34 22.13 -13.38
N THR A 411 46.13 22.82 -14.19
CA THR A 411 46.35 22.75 -15.62
C THR A 411 47.00 21.45 -16.13
N LYS A 412 46.55 21.03 -17.33
CA LYS A 412 47.26 20.30 -18.41
C LYS A 412 47.78 18.86 -18.18
N PHE A 413 47.24 17.96 -19.01
CA PHE A 413 47.89 16.91 -19.84
C PHE A 413 49.12 16.15 -19.29
N ARG A 414 48.97 14.85 -19.02
CA ARG A 414 49.30 13.70 -19.91
C ARG A 414 49.44 12.40 -19.11
N SER A 415 49.13 11.31 -19.80
CA SER A 415 49.30 9.90 -19.45
C SER A 415 50.71 9.50 -18.98
N ASN A 416 50.82 8.70 -17.92
CA ASN A 416 51.17 7.28 -18.03
C ASN A 416 51.05 6.56 -16.68
N PHE A 417 50.51 5.35 -16.79
CA PHE A 417 50.23 4.34 -15.77
C PHE A 417 51.52 3.71 -15.19
N ALA A 418 51.58 3.50 -13.87
CA ALA A 418 51.83 2.20 -13.21
C ALA A 418 52.25 2.37 -11.73
N GLU A 419 51.41 1.80 -10.84
CA GLU A 419 51.66 1.24 -9.49
C GLU A 419 52.34 2.13 -8.43
N VAL A 420 51.78 2.31 -7.22
CA VAL A 420 51.58 1.31 -6.15
C VAL A 420 50.38 1.72 -5.28
N GLY A 421 49.63 0.73 -4.81
CA GLY A 421 48.28 0.87 -4.23
C GLY A 421 48.19 1.25 -2.74
N LYS A 422 47.00 1.70 -2.34
CA LYS A 422 46.07 1.04 -1.39
C LYS A 422 44.79 1.88 -1.23
N THR A 423 43.67 1.16 -1.01
CA THR A 423 42.26 1.56 -0.73
C THR A 423 41.47 2.22 -1.88
N SER A 424 40.90 1.48 -2.86
CA SER A 424 39.64 0.65 -2.90
C SER A 424 38.46 1.46 -3.48
N LYS A 425 38.29 1.75 -4.80
CA LYS A 425 38.20 1.03 -6.10
C LYS A 425 36.80 0.47 -6.47
N LEU A 426 36.20 1.10 -7.49
CA LEU A 426 35.13 0.61 -8.39
C LEU A 426 35.74 0.17 -9.75
N VAL A 427 35.25 -0.97 -10.28
CA VAL A 427 35.02 -1.48 -11.68
C VAL A 427 36.18 -1.81 -12.68
N SER A 428 35.95 -2.89 -13.48
CA SER A 428 36.41 -3.32 -14.84
C SER A 428 37.58 -4.33 -14.94
N THR A 429 37.69 -5.32 -15.85
CA THR A 429 37.05 -5.65 -17.16
C THR A 429 37.54 -7.02 -17.70
N GLY A 430 36.85 -7.58 -18.72
CA GLY A 430 37.50 -8.11 -19.95
C GLY A 430 36.83 -9.35 -20.56
N LEU A 431 36.86 -9.65 -21.87
CA LEU A 431 37.08 -8.90 -23.13
C LEU A 431 36.99 -9.94 -24.28
N GLY A 432 36.49 -9.54 -25.45
CA GLY A 432 36.72 -10.19 -26.75
C GLY A 432 35.47 -10.17 -27.64
N GLY A 433 35.40 -9.60 -28.84
CA GLY A 433 36.38 -9.00 -29.73
C GLY A 433 36.19 -9.55 -31.15
N ALA A 434 35.63 -8.75 -32.08
CA ALA A 434 35.94 -8.78 -33.52
C ALA A 434 35.32 -7.57 -34.26
N ASP A 435 36.13 -6.99 -35.15
CA ASP A 435 35.94 -5.86 -36.08
C ASP A 435 34.69 -5.99 -37.00
N VAL A 436 34.15 -4.98 -37.73
CA VAL A 436 34.79 -4.04 -38.68
C VAL A 436 33.88 -2.83 -39.04
N SER A 437 34.48 -1.63 -39.17
CA SER A 437 34.23 -0.50 -40.11
C SER A 437 32.84 0.15 -40.36
N ASN A 438 32.80 1.48 -40.16
CA ASN A 438 31.97 2.52 -40.85
C ASN A 438 32.15 2.50 -42.40
N PRO A 439 31.33 3.17 -43.27
CA PRO A 439 30.63 4.47 -43.06
C PRO A 439 29.25 4.69 -43.77
N VAL A 440 28.54 5.77 -43.35
CA VAL A 440 27.74 6.78 -44.12
C VAL A 440 26.98 6.36 -45.41
N SER A 441 25.64 6.57 -45.45
CA SER A 441 24.92 7.39 -46.46
C SER A 441 23.39 7.29 -46.33
N SER A 442 22.73 8.39 -46.69
CA SER A 442 21.30 8.66 -46.90
C SER A 442 20.56 7.72 -47.84
N GLU A 443 19.25 7.51 -47.63
CA GLU A 443 18.21 7.60 -48.68
C GLU A 443 16.77 7.56 -48.12
N GLU A 444 15.85 8.12 -48.90
CA GLU A 444 14.43 8.43 -48.66
C GLU A 444 13.52 7.18 -48.56
N GLY A 445 12.29 7.38 -48.06
CA GLY A 445 11.28 6.37 -47.69
C GLY A 445 10.72 5.48 -48.82
N PRO A 446 9.65 4.68 -48.57
CA PRO A 446 8.31 5.26 -48.32
C PRO A 446 7.41 4.54 -47.28
N ASN A 447 6.38 5.29 -46.86
CA ASN A 447 5.15 5.02 -46.09
C ASN A 447 4.75 3.59 -45.66
N PRO A 448 4.16 3.44 -44.44
CA PRO A 448 3.42 2.25 -44.03
C PRO A 448 1.95 2.27 -44.51
N PRO A 449 1.26 1.11 -44.57
CA PRO A 449 -0.15 1.04 -44.90
C PRO A 449 -1.03 1.38 -43.69
N THR A 450 -2.14 2.03 -44.00
CA THR A 450 -3.31 2.34 -43.19
C THR A 450 -4.07 1.07 -42.79
N GLU A 451 -4.36 0.90 -41.49
CA GLU A 451 -5.51 0.13 -41.03
C GLU A 451 -6.42 1.07 -40.22
N GLU A 452 -7.69 1.10 -40.64
CA GLU A 452 -8.79 1.85 -40.05
C GLU A 452 -9.25 1.15 -38.78
N ASP A 453 -9.25 1.86 -37.65
CA ASP A 453 -9.94 1.40 -36.44
C ASP A 453 -11.20 2.25 -36.25
N THR A 454 -12.35 1.62 -36.50
CA THR A 454 -13.68 2.19 -36.30
C THR A 454 -14.13 1.89 -34.87
N SER A 455 -14.00 2.87 -33.97
CA SER A 455 -14.75 2.90 -32.71
C SER A 455 -15.70 4.09 -32.69
N GLU A 456 -16.98 3.81 -32.47
CA GLU A 456 -18.03 4.82 -32.34
C GLU A 456 -17.85 5.64 -31.04
N PRO A 457 -18.13 6.95 -31.03
CA PRO A 457 -17.94 7.80 -29.85
C PRO A 457 -19.02 7.57 -28.78
N GLU A 458 -18.60 7.43 -27.52
CA GLU A 458 -19.49 7.47 -26.34
C GLU A 458 -20.20 8.84 -26.25
N GLU A 459 -21.53 8.85 -26.14
CA GLU A 459 -22.34 10.06 -26.02
C GLU A 459 -22.12 10.74 -24.65
N ILE A 460 -21.38 11.84 -24.65
CA ILE A 460 -21.31 12.79 -23.53
C ILE A 460 -22.63 13.59 -23.51
N PHE A 461 -23.39 13.51 -22.41
CA PHE A 461 -24.64 14.29 -22.23
C PHE A 461 -24.37 15.61 -21.49
N PRO A 462 -24.27 16.76 -22.18
CA PRO A 462 -24.28 18.06 -21.52
C PRO A 462 -25.68 18.34 -20.96
N LEU A 463 -25.83 18.29 -19.63
CA LEU A 463 -27.07 18.62 -18.94
C LEU A 463 -27.37 20.13 -19.01
N ARG A 464 -28.66 20.50 -19.10
CA ARG A 464 -29.09 21.90 -19.14
C ARG A 464 -28.80 22.61 -17.80
N ILE A 465 -28.34 23.84 -17.94
CA ILE A 465 -27.79 24.74 -16.91
C ILE A 465 -28.78 25.10 -15.78
N ASP A 466 -30.07 24.83 -15.97
CA ASP A 466 -31.15 25.06 -15.00
C ASP A 466 -31.26 23.97 -13.93
N GLN A 467 -30.60 22.82 -14.10
CA GLN A 467 -30.68 21.66 -13.20
C GLN A 467 -29.39 21.38 -12.39
N LEU A 468 -28.28 22.07 -12.72
CA LEU A 468 -26.99 21.96 -12.03
C LEU A 468 -26.35 23.36 -11.95
N ARG A 469 -26.63 24.11 -10.88
CA ARG A 469 -25.92 25.36 -10.61
C ARG A 469 -24.55 25.04 -10.01
N GLY A 470 -23.51 25.16 -10.82
CA GLY A 470 -22.11 25.01 -10.42
C GLY A 470 -21.17 25.55 -11.51
N GLY A 471 -21.32 26.83 -11.85
CA GLY A 471 -20.35 27.59 -12.66
C GLY A 471 -19.40 28.38 -11.74
N THR A 472 -18.15 28.55 -12.15
CA THR A 472 -17.09 29.25 -11.40
C THR A 472 -17.27 30.77 -11.33
N ASP A 473 -18.31 31.32 -11.96
CA ASP A 473 -18.72 32.72 -11.89
C ASP A 473 -20.24 32.85 -11.72
N GLU A 474 -20.79 32.93 -10.49
CA GLU A 474 -22.09 33.58 -10.28
C GLU A 474 -22.20 34.30 -8.92
N ILE A 475 -22.81 35.48 -9.01
CA ILE A 475 -23.01 36.52 -8.01
C ILE A 475 -24.26 36.24 -7.16
N LYS A 476 -24.12 36.50 -5.85
CA LYS A 476 -25.09 36.88 -4.80
C LYS A 476 -26.50 36.25 -4.84
N SER A 477 -26.73 35.36 -3.88
CA SER A 477 -27.92 35.43 -3.01
C SER A 477 -27.61 34.79 -1.65
N PRO A 478 -27.84 35.48 -0.51
CA PRO A 478 -27.63 34.89 0.80
C PRO A 478 -28.72 33.84 1.06
N LEU A 479 -28.32 32.60 1.34
CA LEU A 479 -29.22 31.60 1.90
C LEU A 479 -29.57 32.04 3.33
N ILE A 480 -30.75 32.63 3.52
CA ILE A 480 -31.36 32.79 4.85
C ILE A 480 -31.99 31.45 5.20
N VAL A 481 -31.35 30.68 6.08
CA VAL A 481 -31.96 29.49 6.68
C VAL A 481 -32.83 29.93 7.87
N PRO A 482 -34.13 29.56 7.94
CA PRO A 482 -35.01 29.94 9.04
C PRO A 482 -34.54 29.34 10.37
N SER A 483 -34.55 30.15 11.43
CA SER A 483 -34.14 29.81 12.82
C SER A 483 -34.99 28.75 13.54
N HIS A 484 -35.81 27.97 12.82
CA HIS A 484 -36.78 27.03 13.41
C HIS A 484 -36.44 25.54 13.20
N LEU A 485 -35.30 25.19 12.60
CA LEU A 485 -34.82 23.80 12.53
C LEU A 485 -33.96 23.37 13.76
N LEU A 486 -33.98 24.18 14.83
CA LEU A 486 -33.46 23.81 16.15
C LEU A 486 -34.37 22.74 16.79
N SER A 487 -34.23 21.49 16.38
CA SER A 487 -34.61 20.36 17.23
C SER A 487 -33.43 19.40 17.33
N SER A 488 -32.86 19.37 18.53
CA SER A 488 -31.78 18.47 18.94
C SER A 488 -32.11 17.02 18.58
N PRO A 489 -31.18 16.25 17.99
CA PRO A 489 -31.35 14.80 17.89
C PRO A 489 -31.43 14.24 19.30
N LYS A 490 -32.53 13.54 19.61
CA LYS A 490 -32.66 12.80 20.86
C LYS A 490 -31.56 11.73 20.90
N ALA A 491 -30.81 11.73 22.00
CA ALA A 491 -29.75 10.79 22.31
C ALA A 491 -30.17 9.35 22.03
N THR A 492 -29.53 8.73 21.05
CA THR A 492 -29.55 7.28 20.85
C THR A 492 -28.55 6.69 21.84
N ARG A 493 -29.01 5.75 22.67
CA ARG A 493 -28.19 4.99 23.61
C ARG A 493 -26.96 4.40 22.89
N ILE A 494 -25.78 4.74 23.38
CA ILE A 494 -24.56 3.95 23.17
C ILE A 494 -24.74 2.68 24.02
N PRO A 495 -24.87 1.48 23.44
CA PRO A 495 -24.73 0.27 24.23
C PRO A 495 -23.28 0.21 24.72
N SER A 496 -23.09 -0.07 26.01
CA SER A 496 -21.78 -0.35 26.57
C SER A 496 -21.11 -1.47 25.76
N THR A 497 -20.11 -1.13 24.97
CA THR A 497 -19.26 -2.10 24.30
C THR A 497 -18.55 -2.89 25.37
N ALA A 498 -18.97 -4.15 25.53
CA ALA A 498 -18.18 -5.13 26.21
C ALA A 498 -16.82 -5.18 25.51
N THR A 499 -15.76 -5.04 26.30
CA THR A 499 -14.36 -5.24 25.95
C THR A 499 -14.22 -6.53 25.13
N MET A 500 -13.89 -6.44 23.84
CA MET A 500 -13.34 -7.58 23.09
C MET A 500 -11.83 -7.44 23.08
N GLY A 501 -11.18 -8.07 24.05
CA GLY A 501 -9.74 -8.35 23.95
C GLY A 501 -9.47 -9.32 22.78
N LEU A 502 -8.22 -9.32 22.30
CA LEU A 502 -7.66 -10.27 21.32
C LEU A 502 -7.56 -11.71 21.85
N ASP A 503 -8.54 -12.14 22.66
CA ASP A 503 -8.66 -13.49 23.17
C ASP A 503 -9.47 -14.39 22.21
N ASN A 504 -9.99 -13.83 21.10
CA ASN A 504 -10.87 -14.52 20.14
C ASN A 504 -10.54 -14.22 18.67
N VAL A 505 -9.28 -14.35 18.21
CA VAL A 505 -9.04 -14.46 16.75
C VAL A 505 -9.68 -15.78 16.28
N PRO A 506 -10.63 -15.76 15.33
CA PRO A 506 -11.29 -16.97 14.88
C PRO A 506 -10.26 -17.93 14.26
N GLN A 507 -10.28 -19.17 14.73
CA GLN A 507 -9.54 -20.25 14.12
C GLN A 507 -10.39 -20.83 13.00
N ALA A 508 -10.01 -20.60 11.74
CA ALA A 508 -10.70 -21.25 10.63
C ALA A 508 -10.12 -22.64 10.39
N GLN A 509 -11.00 -23.52 9.93
CA GLN A 509 -10.62 -24.82 9.42
C GLN A 509 -10.37 -24.68 7.92
N ALA A 510 -9.13 -24.93 7.49
CA ALA A 510 -8.81 -25.00 6.07
C ALA A 510 -9.50 -26.21 5.42
N VAL A 511 -9.87 -26.07 4.15
CA VAL A 511 -10.42 -27.16 3.35
C VAL A 511 -9.46 -28.34 3.38
N THR A 512 -9.97 -29.52 3.76
CA THR A 512 -9.15 -30.72 3.94
C THR A 512 -9.56 -31.81 2.96
N VAL A 513 -8.60 -32.36 2.22
CA VAL A 513 -8.77 -33.47 1.26
C VAL A 513 -7.84 -34.62 1.59
N SER A 514 -8.22 -35.85 1.24
CA SER A 514 -7.30 -37.00 1.41
C SER A 514 -6.29 -37.07 0.26
N LEU A 515 -5.12 -37.63 0.53
CA LEU A 515 -4.15 -37.96 -0.52
C LEU A 515 -4.76 -38.89 -1.58
N GLU A 516 -5.60 -39.83 -1.15
CA GLU A 516 -6.31 -40.77 -2.03
C GLU A 516 -7.28 -40.04 -2.98
N ASP A 517 -7.98 -39.00 -2.51
CA ASP A 517 -8.86 -38.19 -3.37
C ASP A 517 -8.08 -37.46 -4.46
N LEU A 518 -6.89 -36.98 -4.11
CA LEU A 518 -5.98 -36.34 -5.06
C LEU A 518 -5.43 -37.36 -6.06
N ILE A 519 -5.06 -38.57 -5.62
CA ILE A 519 -4.57 -39.67 -6.47
C ILE A 519 -5.67 -40.10 -7.46
N ASN A 520 -6.89 -40.28 -6.98
CA ASN A 520 -8.03 -40.71 -7.80
C ASN A 520 -8.64 -39.60 -8.64
N GLY A 521 -8.26 -38.34 -8.39
CA GLY A 521 -8.86 -37.19 -9.07
C GLY A 521 -10.35 -37.04 -8.74
N THR A 522 -10.73 -37.28 -7.48
CA THR A 522 -12.12 -37.18 -7.02
C THR A 522 -12.42 -35.86 -6.32
N VAL A 523 -11.40 -35.03 -6.05
CA VAL A 523 -11.59 -33.67 -5.52
C VAL A 523 -12.47 -32.87 -6.47
N SER A 524 -13.57 -32.31 -5.94
CA SER A 524 -14.56 -31.57 -6.71
C SER A 524 -14.08 -30.16 -7.05
N PHE A 525 -14.67 -29.55 -8.08
CA PHE A 525 -14.38 -28.16 -8.42
C PHE A 525 -14.82 -27.19 -7.32
N GLU A 526 -15.95 -27.47 -6.66
CA GLU A 526 -16.43 -26.67 -5.52
C GLU A 526 -15.42 -26.68 -4.37
N THR A 527 -14.86 -27.85 -4.04
CA THR A 527 -13.80 -27.98 -3.02
C THR A 527 -12.55 -27.18 -3.38
N LEU A 528 -12.14 -27.19 -4.66
CA LEU A 528 -10.99 -26.39 -5.12
C LEU A 528 -11.29 -24.89 -5.09
N THR A 529 -12.51 -24.47 -5.43
CA THR A 529 -12.93 -23.07 -5.35
C THR A 529 -13.02 -22.60 -3.89
N GLU A 530 -13.49 -23.45 -2.97
CA GLU A 530 -13.52 -23.16 -1.54
C GLU A 530 -12.10 -23.03 -0.96
N ALA A 531 -11.15 -23.83 -1.44
CA ALA A 531 -9.76 -23.81 -0.98
C ALA A 531 -8.92 -22.67 -1.59
N PHE A 532 -9.06 -22.44 -2.90
CA PHE A 532 -8.15 -21.58 -3.70
C PHE A 532 -8.84 -20.46 -4.48
N GLY A 533 -10.17 -20.47 -4.56
CA GLY A 533 -10.93 -19.48 -5.33
C GLY A 533 -10.76 -18.04 -4.83
N PRO A 534 -11.33 -17.05 -5.54
CA PRO A 534 -11.05 -15.63 -5.27
C PRO A 534 -11.50 -15.16 -3.88
N SER A 535 -12.42 -15.86 -3.21
CA SER A 535 -12.90 -15.55 -1.85
C SER A 535 -12.43 -16.56 -0.79
N SER A 536 -11.55 -17.49 -1.15
CA SER A 536 -11.03 -18.54 -0.27
C SER A 536 -9.94 -18.05 0.68
N LEU A 537 -9.54 -18.91 1.62
CA LEU A 537 -8.31 -18.73 2.43
C LEU A 537 -7.02 -18.99 1.62
N GLY A 538 -7.11 -19.41 0.36
CA GLY A 538 -5.95 -19.69 -0.49
C GLY A 538 -5.08 -20.85 0.00
N ILE A 539 -5.66 -21.78 0.78
CA ILE A 539 -4.93 -22.89 1.39
C ILE A 539 -5.79 -24.17 1.40
N ILE A 540 -5.17 -25.30 1.10
CA ILE A 540 -5.76 -26.64 1.22
C ILE A 540 -4.87 -27.52 2.11
N VAL A 541 -5.49 -28.37 2.93
CA VAL A 541 -4.80 -29.35 3.77
C VAL A 541 -4.97 -30.75 3.18
N VAL A 542 -3.87 -31.47 3.02
CA VAL A 542 -3.83 -32.85 2.55
C VAL A 542 -3.54 -33.76 3.74
N LYS A 543 -4.50 -34.63 4.04
CA LYS A 543 -4.41 -35.65 5.09
C LYS A 543 -4.15 -37.04 4.51
N ASP A 544 -3.99 -38.02 5.40
CA ASP A 544 -3.77 -39.43 5.04
C ASP A 544 -2.47 -39.62 4.21
N LEU A 545 -1.43 -38.84 4.55
CA LEU A 545 -0.11 -38.91 3.93
C LEU A 545 0.61 -40.22 4.28
N ASN A 546 1.63 -40.56 3.49
CA ASN A 546 2.50 -41.69 3.79
C ASN A 546 3.06 -41.57 5.23
N PRO A 547 3.01 -42.62 6.07
CA PRO A 547 3.58 -42.60 7.42
C PRO A 547 5.01 -42.08 7.51
N GLU A 548 5.79 -42.26 6.43
CA GLU A 548 7.15 -41.75 6.32
C GLU A 548 7.24 -40.22 6.42
N PHE A 549 6.18 -39.50 6.04
CA PHE A 549 6.07 -38.04 6.18
C PHE A 549 6.30 -37.59 7.62
N GLN A 550 5.66 -38.25 8.60
CA GLN A 550 5.77 -37.84 10.00
C GLN A 550 7.21 -38.02 10.51
N ARG A 551 7.85 -39.15 10.16
CA ARG A 551 9.25 -39.43 10.50
C ARG A 551 10.17 -38.37 9.88
N LEU A 552 10.01 -38.09 8.60
CA LEU A 552 10.81 -37.11 7.87
C LEU A 552 10.60 -35.69 8.39
N ARG A 553 9.36 -35.29 8.65
CA ARG A 553 9.01 -34.00 9.26
C ARG A 553 9.74 -33.82 10.58
N THR A 554 9.62 -34.78 11.50
CA THR A 554 10.28 -34.71 12.82
C THR A 554 11.80 -34.61 12.67
N GLN A 555 12.40 -35.44 11.82
CA GLN A 555 13.84 -35.43 11.59
C GLN A 555 14.33 -34.10 10.99
N VAL A 556 13.67 -33.57 9.96
CA VAL A 556 14.05 -32.33 9.28
C VAL A 556 13.84 -31.09 10.15
N LEU A 557 12.73 -31.02 10.88
CA LEU A 557 12.46 -29.90 11.77
C LEU A 557 13.34 -29.93 13.02
N SER A 558 13.80 -31.11 13.46
CA SER A 558 14.86 -31.23 14.48
C SER A 558 16.21 -30.70 13.95
N ASN A 559 16.52 -31.04 12.70
CA ASN A 559 17.73 -30.58 12.03
C ASN A 559 17.81 -29.05 11.89
N ALA A 560 16.67 -28.35 11.83
CA ALA A 560 16.64 -26.88 11.82
C ALA A 560 17.25 -26.27 13.09
N SER A 561 16.86 -26.76 14.27
CA SER A 561 17.44 -26.33 15.55
C SER A 561 18.93 -26.69 15.65
N TYR A 562 19.33 -27.89 15.23
CA TYR A 562 20.75 -28.26 15.27
C TYR A 562 21.61 -27.39 14.35
N LEU A 563 21.12 -27.10 13.14
CA LEU A 563 21.78 -26.19 12.22
C LEU A 563 21.92 -24.80 12.84
N ALA A 564 20.83 -24.24 13.40
CA ALA A 564 20.85 -22.92 14.02
C ALA A 564 21.75 -22.83 15.27
N SER A 565 22.01 -23.96 15.92
CA SER A 565 22.92 -24.06 17.07
C SER A 565 24.40 -24.20 16.71
N LEU A 566 24.75 -24.32 15.42
CA LEU A 566 26.14 -24.43 14.99
C LEU A 566 26.94 -23.16 15.34
N PRO A 567 28.27 -23.28 15.55
CA PRO A 567 29.15 -22.13 15.71
C PRO A 567 28.99 -21.11 14.57
N SER A 568 29.09 -19.82 14.87
CA SER A 568 28.91 -18.76 13.87
C SER A 568 29.86 -18.87 12.67
N SER A 569 31.07 -19.41 12.86
CA SER A 569 32.01 -19.72 11.77
C SER A 569 31.46 -20.74 10.79
N ASP A 570 30.79 -21.77 11.31
CA ASP A 570 30.24 -22.86 10.53
C ASP A 570 28.99 -22.38 9.80
N LEU A 571 28.12 -21.61 10.47
CA LEU A 571 26.97 -20.95 9.85
C LEU A 571 27.37 -20.00 8.71
N GLU A 572 28.39 -19.15 8.90
CA GLU A 572 28.84 -18.23 7.84
C GLU A 572 29.43 -19.00 6.65
N SER A 573 30.07 -20.16 6.87
CA SER A 573 30.56 -21.03 5.80
C SER A 573 29.46 -21.62 4.91
N LEU A 574 28.21 -21.61 5.42
CA LEU A 574 27.03 -22.07 4.71
C LEU A 574 26.30 -20.92 3.97
N THR A 575 26.79 -19.68 4.02
CA THR A 575 26.15 -18.53 3.37
C THR A 575 26.60 -18.36 1.92
N SER A 576 25.72 -17.82 1.07
CA SER A 576 26.06 -17.49 -0.33
C SER A 576 25.67 -16.04 -0.68
N PRO A 577 26.57 -15.06 -0.50
CA PRO A 577 26.33 -13.68 -0.93
C PRO A 577 26.09 -13.56 -2.44
N ALA A 578 26.78 -14.38 -3.23
CA ALA A 578 26.65 -14.40 -4.70
C ALA A 578 25.25 -14.83 -5.16
N ALA A 579 24.54 -15.65 -4.36
CA ALA A 579 23.17 -16.06 -4.60
C ALA A 579 22.16 -15.25 -3.76
N LYS A 580 22.51 -14.01 -3.38
CA LYS A 580 21.68 -13.09 -2.59
C LYS A 580 21.22 -13.69 -1.25
N TYR A 581 22.01 -14.60 -0.67
CA TYR A 581 21.67 -15.38 0.53
C TYR A 581 20.43 -16.28 0.39
N LEU A 582 20.00 -16.58 -0.85
CA LEU A 582 18.88 -17.47 -1.18
C LEU A 582 19.32 -18.91 -1.49
N VAL A 583 20.55 -19.27 -1.10
CA VAL A 583 21.12 -20.62 -1.13
C VAL A 583 21.99 -20.81 0.12
N GLY A 584 21.74 -21.90 0.87
CA GLY A 584 22.41 -22.17 2.13
C GLY A 584 21.83 -21.36 3.29
N TRP A 585 22.64 -21.03 4.29
CA TRP A 585 22.23 -20.33 5.51
C TRP A 585 22.04 -18.82 5.28
N SER A 586 21.01 -18.27 5.91
CA SER A 586 20.72 -16.85 6.02
C SER A 586 20.12 -16.55 7.39
N CYS A 587 20.78 -15.68 8.16
CA CYS A 587 20.29 -15.14 9.42
C CYS A 587 20.88 -13.75 9.58
N GLY A 588 20.04 -12.73 9.76
CA GLY A 588 20.50 -11.35 9.81
C GLY A 588 21.20 -10.90 8.53
N LYS A 589 20.79 -11.41 7.35
CA LYS A 589 21.29 -10.98 6.03
C LYS A 589 20.16 -10.48 5.12
N GLU A 590 18.91 -10.78 5.45
CA GLU A 590 17.73 -10.21 4.82
C GLU A 590 17.54 -8.79 5.36
N THR A 591 17.58 -7.80 4.47
CA THR A 591 17.38 -6.39 4.80
C THR A 591 15.89 -6.17 5.08
N LEU A 592 15.51 -5.92 6.32
CA LEU A 592 14.26 -5.21 6.56
C LEU A 592 14.42 -3.81 5.97
N ARG A 593 13.36 -3.20 5.41
CA ARG A 593 13.36 -1.90 4.70
C ARG A 593 14.09 -0.73 5.41
N SER A 594 14.50 -0.91 6.66
CA SER A 594 15.22 0.01 7.55
C SER A 594 16.74 -0.24 7.71
N GLY A 595 17.33 -1.19 6.98
CA GLY A 595 18.76 -1.53 7.17
C GLY A 595 19.06 -2.21 8.51
N HIS A 596 18.05 -2.76 9.19
CA HIS A 596 18.23 -3.67 10.33
C HIS A 596 18.07 -5.12 9.87
N PHE A 597 19.01 -5.94 10.28
CA PHE A 597 19.09 -7.35 9.93
C PHE A 597 18.19 -8.18 10.86
N ASP A 598 17.31 -9.02 10.30
CA ASP A 598 16.45 -9.93 11.07
C ASP A 598 17.29 -11.06 11.72
N THR A 599 17.60 -10.92 13.01
CA THR A 599 18.36 -11.92 13.78
C THR A 599 17.47 -12.89 14.57
N LEU A 600 16.14 -12.74 14.51
CA LEU A 600 15.18 -13.56 15.25
C LEU A 600 14.77 -14.82 14.47
N LYS A 601 15.21 -14.93 13.21
CA LYS A 601 14.88 -16.01 12.30
C LYS A 601 16.09 -16.45 11.48
N GLY A 602 16.40 -17.74 11.57
CA GLY A 602 17.30 -18.43 10.65
C GLY A 602 16.53 -19.05 9.48
N SER A 603 17.06 -18.92 8.28
CA SER A 603 16.56 -19.56 7.06
C SER A 603 17.66 -20.37 6.40
N PHE A 604 17.36 -21.60 6.00
CA PHE A 604 18.23 -22.43 5.18
C PHE A 604 17.54 -22.74 3.85
N TYR A 605 18.08 -22.18 2.77
CA TYR A 605 17.53 -22.28 1.43
C TYR A 605 18.17 -23.39 0.62
N VAL A 606 17.36 -24.16 -0.10
CA VAL A 606 17.79 -25.28 -0.94
C VAL A 606 17.10 -25.23 -2.29
N ASN A 607 17.88 -25.29 -3.36
CA ASN A 607 17.40 -25.53 -4.72
C ASN A 607 17.09 -27.03 -4.89
N CYS A 608 15.85 -27.33 -5.27
CA CYS A 608 15.34 -28.70 -5.35
C CYS A 608 15.54 -29.35 -6.71
N ALA A 609 16.50 -28.88 -7.52
CA ALA A 609 16.81 -29.47 -8.83
C ALA A 609 17.17 -30.97 -8.74
N PHE A 610 17.60 -31.45 -7.57
CA PHE A 610 17.81 -32.87 -7.28
C PHE A 610 16.57 -33.75 -7.49
N TYR A 611 15.36 -33.16 -7.46
CA TYR A 611 14.10 -33.84 -7.74
C TYR A 611 14.03 -34.34 -9.18
N GLN A 612 14.64 -33.63 -10.13
CA GLN A 612 14.76 -34.07 -11.53
C GLN A 612 15.93 -35.02 -11.74
N ASP A 613 17.09 -34.66 -11.19
CA ASP A 613 18.32 -35.43 -11.30
C ASP A 613 19.12 -35.29 -10.00
N PRO A 614 19.36 -36.38 -9.25
CA PRO A 614 20.07 -36.36 -7.97
C PRO A 614 21.48 -35.73 -8.02
N SER A 615 22.08 -35.61 -9.20
CA SER A 615 23.38 -34.95 -9.38
C SER A 615 23.30 -33.42 -9.42
N LEU A 616 22.12 -32.85 -9.66
CA LEU A 616 21.90 -31.41 -9.73
C LEU A 616 21.79 -30.79 -8.35
N GLN A 617 22.34 -29.59 -8.20
CA GLN A 617 22.32 -28.80 -6.95
C GLN A 617 21.71 -27.40 -7.17
N GLY A 618 21.24 -27.13 -8.38
CA GLY A 618 20.68 -25.87 -8.88
C GLY A 618 20.27 -26.06 -10.34
N ALA A 619 19.48 -25.13 -10.89
CA ALA A 619 19.12 -25.15 -12.31
C ALA A 619 20.34 -24.89 -13.22
N PRO A 620 20.36 -25.39 -14.47
CA PRO A 620 21.43 -25.09 -15.42
C PRO A 620 21.59 -23.58 -15.65
N ALA A 621 22.83 -23.08 -15.52
CA ALA A 621 23.12 -21.65 -15.56
C ALA A 621 23.18 -21.06 -16.99
N ASP A 622 23.31 -21.91 -18.03
CA ASP A 622 23.68 -21.49 -19.39
C ASP A 622 22.74 -20.42 -19.99
N ALA A 623 21.45 -20.47 -19.66
CA ALA A 623 20.44 -19.54 -20.16
C ALA A 623 20.12 -18.38 -19.18
N PHE A 624 20.54 -18.47 -17.92
CA PHE A 624 20.16 -17.54 -16.84
C PHE A 624 21.31 -17.27 -15.85
N PRO A 625 22.46 -16.74 -16.33
CA PRO A 625 23.64 -16.55 -15.49
C PRO A 625 23.46 -15.46 -14.41
N ASP A 626 22.48 -14.57 -14.58
CA ASP A 626 22.12 -13.48 -13.68
C ASP A 626 21.22 -13.92 -12.50
N LEU A 627 20.71 -15.14 -12.53
CA LEU A 627 19.75 -15.69 -11.56
C LEU A 627 20.41 -16.78 -10.68
N SER A 628 21.50 -16.40 -10.03
CA SER A 628 22.31 -17.27 -9.16
C SER A 628 21.53 -17.84 -7.97
N GLU A 629 20.46 -17.18 -7.52
CA GLU A 629 19.54 -17.71 -6.53
C GLU A 629 18.91 -19.05 -6.94
N TYR A 630 18.75 -19.32 -8.25
CA TYR A 630 18.20 -20.59 -8.75
C TYR A 630 19.27 -21.53 -9.32
N THR A 631 20.36 -20.98 -9.83
CA THR A 631 21.37 -21.74 -10.59
C THR A 631 22.61 -22.12 -9.76
N ALA A 632 22.87 -21.44 -8.65
CA ALA A 632 23.99 -21.76 -7.79
C ALA A 632 23.80 -23.13 -7.10
N PRO A 633 24.90 -23.89 -6.90
CA PRO A 633 24.83 -25.16 -6.19
C PRO A 633 24.50 -24.94 -4.71
N ASN A 634 23.67 -25.82 -4.15
CA ASN A 634 23.39 -25.90 -2.72
C ASN A 634 24.66 -25.99 -1.87
N ILE A 635 24.65 -25.31 -0.71
CA ILE A 635 25.72 -25.35 0.28
C ILE A 635 25.23 -26.13 1.50
N TRP A 636 25.64 -27.40 1.60
CA TRP A 636 25.19 -28.31 2.65
C TRP A 636 26.10 -28.30 3.88
N PRO A 637 25.55 -28.46 5.11
CA PRO A 637 26.39 -28.71 6.28
C PRO A 637 27.18 -30.02 6.12
N PRO A 638 28.41 -30.11 6.67
CA PRO A 638 29.21 -31.32 6.61
C PRO A 638 28.47 -32.52 7.21
N LYS A 639 28.63 -33.69 6.58
CA LYS A 639 27.98 -34.94 7.03
C LYS A 639 28.48 -35.38 8.41
N GLU A 640 29.70 -35.01 8.76
CA GLU A 640 30.32 -35.25 10.06
C GLU A 640 29.62 -34.47 11.17
N THR A 641 29.05 -33.30 10.85
CA THR A 641 28.37 -32.41 11.79
C THR A 641 26.87 -32.70 11.87
N LEU A 642 26.20 -32.83 10.71
CA LEU A 642 24.77 -33.10 10.62
C LEU A 642 24.48 -34.22 9.61
N PRO A 643 24.72 -35.51 9.97
CA PRO A 643 24.71 -36.64 9.03
C PRO A 643 23.36 -36.91 8.38
N THR A 644 22.27 -36.59 9.06
CA THR A 644 20.89 -36.81 8.59
C THR A 644 20.31 -35.61 7.85
N PHE A 645 20.99 -34.46 7.81
CA PHE A 645 20.43 -33.20 7.31
C PHE A 645 20.02 -33.28 5.84
N ARG A 646 21.00 -33.53 4.98
CA ARG A 646 20.76 -33.55 3.53
C ARG A 646 19.81 -34.66 3.09
N PRO A 647 20.03 -35.95 3.45
CA PRO A 647 19.17 -37.02 2.97
C PRO A 647 17.71 -36.84 3.41
N ALA A 648 17.47 -36.47 4.67
CA ALA A 648 16.11 -36.28 5.18
C ALA A 648 15.42 -35.06 4.54
N LEU A 649 16.15 -33.96 4.31
CA LEU A 649 15.58 -32.77 3.69
C LEU A 649 15.25 -33.03 2.21
N GLU A 650 16.14 -33.68 1.47
CA GLU A 650 15.88 -34.06 0.07
C GLU A 650 14.66 -35.01 -0.05
N GLU A 651 14.57 -36.02 0.82
CA GLU A 651 13.45 -36.97 0.84
C GLU A 651 12.12 -36.30 1.22
N LEU A 652 12.12 -35.41 2.22
CA LEU A 652 10.92 -34.65 2.60
C LEU A 652 10.49 -33.68 1.50
N CYS A 653 11.43 -32.96 0.88
CA CYS A 653 11.11 -32.07 -0.24
C CYS A 653 10.51 -32.86 -1.41
N THR A 654 11.06 -34.04 -1.73
CA THR A 654 10.51 -34.92 -2.77
C THR A 654 9.06 -35.29 -2.48
N LEU A 655 8.75 -35.72 -1.25
CA LEU A 655 7.39 -36.06 -0.83
C LEU A 655 6.43 -34.86 -0.96
N ILE A 656 6.88 -33.66 -0.56
CA ILE A 656 6.09 -32.44 -0.66
C ILE A 656 5.84 -32.07 -2.12
N ILE A 657 6.84 -32.16 -3.00
CA ILE A 657 6.72 -31.87 -4.43
C ILE A 657 5.79 -32.88 -5.11
N ASP A 658 5.92 -34.17 -4.79
CA ASP A 658 5.04 -35.22 -5.33
C ASP A 658 3.57 -34.97 -4.94
N THR A 659 3.33 -34.56 -3.70
CA THR A 659 1.99 -34.22 -3.22
C THR A 659 1.49 -32.92 -3.88
N ALA A 660 2.35 -31.91 -4.03
CA ALA A 660 2.03 -30.66 -4.73
C ALA A 660 1.63 -30.91 -6.19
N ALA A 661 2.30 -31.85 -6.86
CA ALA A 661 1.97 -32.23 -8.23
C ALA A 661 0.55 -32.82 -8.35
N LEU A 662 0.08 -33.56 -7.34
CA LEU A 662 -1.29 -34.07 -7.30
C LEU A 662 -2.31 -32.94 -7.06
N VAL A 663 -1.97 -31.95 -6.22
CA VAL A 663 -2.79 -30.74 -6.03
C VAL A 663 -2.84 -29.92 -7.32
N ALA A 664 -1.70 -29.73 -7.98
CA ALA A 664 -1.59 -29.05 -9.27
C ALA A 664 -2.41 -29.74 -10.36
N ARG A 665 -2.42 -31.08 -10.39
CA ARG A 665 -3.30 -31.85 -11.28
C ARG A 665 -4.78 -31.63 -11.00
N ALA A 666 -5.16 -31.48 -9.72
CA ALA A 666 -6.54 -31.12 -9.38
C ALA A 666 -6.88 -29.70 -9.89
N CYS A 667 -5.95 -28.75 -9.74
CA CYS A 667 -6.05 -27.41 -10.31
C CYS A 667 -6.15 -27.42 -11.85
N ASP A 668 -5.37 -28.26 -12.54
CA ASP A 668 -5.43 -28.43 -14.00
C ASP A 668 -6.81 -28.85 -14.47
N ARG A 669 -7.43 -29.83 -13.80
CA ARG A 669 -8.79 -30.27 -14.16
C ARG A 669 -9.81 -29.15 -14.03
N TYR A 670 -9.67 -28.32 -13.00
CA TYR A 670 -10.50 -27.14 -12.84
C TYR A 670 -10.21 -26.11 -13.94
N ALA A 671 -8.95 -25.80 -14.18
CA ALA A 671 -8.53 -24.80 -15.17
C ALA A 671 -8.95 -25.19 -16.59
N GLY A 672 -8.74 -26.44 -17.01
CA GLY A 672 -9.17 -26.94 -18.32
C GLY A 672 -10.68 -26.86 -18.54
N ALA A 673 -11.48 -26.93 -17.48
CA ALA A 673 -12.94 -26.79 -17.56
C ALA A 673 -13.42 -25.32 -17.48
N ASN A 674 -12.63 -24.41 -16.89
CA ASN A 674 -13.07 -23.06 -16.51
C ASN A 674 -12.27 -21.91 -17.15
N ILE A 675 -11.23 -22.21 -17.93
CA ILE A 675 -10.35 -21.23 -18.56
C ILE A 675 -10.21 -21.57 -20.05
N GLU A 676 -10.70 -20.66 -20.89
CA GLU A 676 -10.59 -20.81 -22.35
C GLU A 676 -9.12 -20.74 -22.80
N GLY A 677 -8.70 -21.72 -23.61
CA GLY A 677 -7.32 -21.80 -24.10
C GLY A 677 -6.30 -22.28 -23.07
N TYR A 678 -6.74 -22.87 -21.95
CA TYR A 678 -5.83 -23.48 -20.98
C TYR A 678 -5.13 -24.71 -21.58
N LYS A 679 -3.81 -24.79 -21.41
CA LYS A 679 -3.01 -25.94 -21.85
C LYS A 679 -3.24 -27.10 -20.89
N ASP A 680 -3.77 -28.21 -21.40
CA ASP A 680 -4.09 -29.38 -20.58
C ASP A 680 -2.85 -29.91 -19.83
N GLY A 681 -3.01 -30.19 -18.53
CA GLY A 681 -1.95 -30.69 -17.65
C GLY A 681 -0.79 -29.73 -17.39
N TYR A 682 -0.95 -28.42 -17.64
CA TYR A 682 0.14 -27.46 -17.55
C TYR A 682 0.69 -27.28 -16.13
N LEU A 683 -0.14 -27.12 -15.11
CA LEU A 683 0.33 -26.89 -13.73
C LEU A 683 1.04 -28.13 -13.17
N GLU A 684 0.50 -29.33 -13.38
CA GLU A 684 1.17 -30.58 -12.98
C GLU A 684 2.51 -30.72 -13.69
N HIS A 685 2.57 -30.42 -14.99
CA HIS A 685 3.83 -30.43 -15.74
C HIS A 685 4.85 -29.47 -15.11
N VAL A 686 4.46 -28.22 -14.89
CA VAL A 686 5.28 -27.17 -14.28
C VAL A 686 5.87 -27.61 -12.95
N VAL A 687 5.06 -28.18 -12.06
CA VAL A 687 5.53 -28.67 -10.75
C VAL A 687 6.44 -29.89 -10.91
N ARG A 688 6.06 -30.87 -11.75
CA ARG A 688 6.79 -32.14 -11.91
C ARG A 688 8.11 -32.02 -12.65
N THR A 689 8.31 -31.01 -13.48
CA THR A 689 9.54 -30.84 -14.28
C THR A 689 10.37 -29.64 -13.84
N SER A 690 10.00 -29.00 -12.74
CA SER A 690 10.70 -27.84 -12.20
C SER A 690 12.12 -28.18 -11.75
N LEU A 691 13.08 -27.38 -12.21
CA LEU A 691 14.48 -27.33 -11.74
C LEU A 691 14.71 -26.15 -10.77
N THR A 692 13.70 -25.30 -10.59
CA THR A 692 13.77 -24.02 -9.86
C THR A 692 13.02 -24.04 -8.54
N THR A 693 12.25 -25.10 -8.26
CA THR A 693 11.59 -25.32 -6.97
C THR A 693 12.58 -25.12 -5.83
N LYS A 694 12.16 -24.37 -4.81
CA LYS A 694 13.02 -23.94 -3.72
C LYS A 694 12.41 -24.30 -2.39
N ALA A 695 13.20 -24.87 -1.51
CA ALA A 695 12.84 -25.12 -0.13
C ALA A 695 13.47 -24.08 0.80
N ARG A 696 12.75 -23.69 1.84
CA ARG A 696 13.21 -22.82 2.92
C ARG A 696 12.88 -23.48 4.25
N LEU A 697 13.90 -24.00 4.90
CA LEU A 697 13.80 -24.51 6.27
C LEU A 697 13.96 -23.33 7.23
N LEU A 698 12.95 -23.06 8.04
CA LEU A 698 12.91 -21.93 8.96
C LEU A 698 13.12 -22.40 10.40
N HIS A 699 13.97 -21.67 11.10
CA HIS A 699 14.19 -21.78 12.54
C HIS A 699 13.92 -20.41 13.17
N TYR A 700 12.92 -20.33 14.03
CA TYR A 700 12.67 -19.14 14.84
C TYR A 700 13.29 -19.35 16.21
N PHE A 701 14.19 -18.44 16.59
CA PHE A 701 14.97 -18.56 17.82
C PHE A 701 14.09 -18.38 19.07
N PRO A 702 14.43 -19.03 20.19
CA PRO A 702 13.79 -18.76 21.47
C PRO A 702 13.92 -17.29 21.88
N ALA A 703 12.82 -16.68 22.34
CA ALA A 703 12.85 -15.32 22.89
C ALA A 703 13.68 -15.27 24.19
N GLU A 704 14.62 -14.32 24.30
CA GLU A 704 15.48 -14.17 25.47
C GLU A 704 14.76 -13.45 26.62
N GLY A 705 14.54 -14.15 27.74
CA GLY A 705 14.09 -13.53 28.99
C GLY A 705 15.27 -12.84 29.70
N GLY A 706 15.43 -11.53 29.49
CA GLY A 706 16.49 -10.75 30.14
C GLY A 706 16.06 -10.13 31.48
N GLU A 707 16.64 -10.59 32.58
CA GLU A 707 16.60 -9.90 33.87
C GLU A 707 17.31 -8.52 33.79
N GLY A 708 16.50 -7.46 33.83
CA GLY A 708 16.77 -6.13 34.38
C GLY A 708 18.13 -5.45 34.14
N LYS A 709 18.19 -4.54 33.16
CA LYS A 709 18.73 -3.17 33.34
C LYS A 709 17.93 -2.13 32.56
N ASN A 710 17.42 -1.16 33.33
CA ASN A 710 16.62 0.02 32.99
C ASN A 710 15.13 -0.20 32.69
N ALA A 711 14.41 -0.67 33.71
CA ALA A 711 13.00 -0.37 33.88
C ALA A 711 12.79 1.14 34.13
N GLY A 712 12.23 1.84 33.14
CA GLY A 712 11.33 2.95 33.34
C GLY A 712 9.94 2.44 32.98
N VAL A 713 9.11 2.17 34.00
CA VAL A 713 7.84 1.44 33.89
C VAL A 713 6.79 2.23 33.11
N GLY A 714 6.16 1.55 32.15
CA GLY A 714 4.96 1.95 31.42
C GLY A 714 4.62 0.87 30.38
N GLU A 715 4.08 -0.25 30.87
CA GLU A 715 3.78 -1.49 30.14
C GLU A 715 2.77 -1.30 28.99
N GLY A 716 3.01 -2.01 27.88
CA GLY A 716 2.17 -2.09 26.69
C GLY A 716 2.90 -2.89 25.60
N GLU A 717 3.18 -4.16 25.90
CA GLU A 717 4.00 -5.08 25.09
C GLU A 717 3.45 -5.29 23.68
N GLY A 718 4.34 -5.13 22.68
CA GLY A 718 4.08 -5.46 21.28
C GLY A 718 3.99 -6.96 21.03
N ASP A 719 3.11 -7.35 20.12
CA ASP A 719 2.92 -8.74 19.69
C ASP A 719 3.95 -9.00 18.56
N ASP A 720 5.04 -9.70 18.87
CA ASP A 720 6.16 -9.93 17.96
C ASP A 720 5.77 -10.82 16.76
N ASP A 721 5.43 -10.19 15.63
CA ASP A 721 5.28 -10.86 14.34
C ASP A 721 6.68 -11.30 13.81
N TRP A 722 6.96 -12.60 13.86
CA TRP A 722 8.23 -13.20 13.43
C TRP A 722 8.43 -13.25 11.91
N CYS A 723 7.36 -13.11 11.13
CA CYS A 723 7.44 -12.93 9.68
C CYS A 723 6.39 -11.91 9.25
N ALA A 724 6.80 -10.87 8.54
CA ALA A 724 5.87 -9.84 8.03
C ALA A 724 4.89 -10.43 7.00
N THR A 725 3.75 -9.75 6.83
CA THR A 725 2.75 -10.08 5.81
C THR A 725 3.35 -10.03 4.41
N HIS A 726 3.24 -11.13 3.67
CA HIS A 726 3.76 -11.25 2.30
C HIS A 726 2.93 -12.22 1.45
N LEU A 727 3.18 -12.20 0.14
CA LEU A 727 2.68 -13.15 -0.84
C LEU A 727 3.81 -14.11 -1.25
N ASP A 728 3.47 -15.36 -1.50
CA ASP A 728 4.39 -16.30 -2.12
C ASP A 728 4.40 -16.12 -3.63
N HIS A 729 5.58 -16.20 -4.25
CA HIS A 729 5.74 -15.89 -5.68
C HIS A 729 5.53 -17.12 -6.59
N GLY A 730 5.59 -18.34 -6.04
CA GLY A 730 5.49 -19.59 -6.79
C GLY A 730 4.06 -19.96 -7.21
N CYS A 731 3.87 -21.21 -7.64
CA CYS A 731 2.54 -21.76 -7.91
C CYS A 731 1.86 -22.18 -6.60
N LEU A 732 2.44 -23.18 -5.94
CA LEU A 732 1.96 -23.70 -4.66
C LEU A 732 3.12 -23.75 -3.67
N THR A 733 2.87 -23.34 -2.43
CA THR A 733 3.81 -23.48 -1.32
C THR A 733 3.38 -24.62 -0.42
N GLY A 734 4.14 -25.71 -0.41
CA GLY A 734 3.95 -26.82 0.51
C GLY A 734 4.49 -26.48 1.89
N LEU A 735 3.64 -26.50 2.91
CA LEU A 735 3.95 -26.14 4.29
C LEU A 735 3.79 -27.37 5.19
N THR A 736 4.84 -27.68 5.96
CA THR A 736 4.73 -28.62 7.08
C THR A 736 3.99 -27.98 8.25
N SER A 737 3.28 -28.78 9.06
CA SER A 737 2.93 -28.33 10.41
C SER A 737 4.19 -27.92 11.18
N ALA A 738 4.18 -26.73 11.80
CA ALA A 738 5.32 -26.26 12.59
C ALA A 738 5.58 -27.21 13.77
N MET A 739 6.85 -27.39 14.12
CA MET A 739 7.31 -28.14 15.30
C MET A 739 7.78 -27.14 16.35
N PHE A 740 7.27 -27.27 17.58
CA PHE A 740 7.71 -26.46 18.72
C PHE A 740 8.60 -27.30 19.61
N VAL A 741 9.79 -26.81 19.95
CA VAL A 741 10.78 -27.53 20.77
C VAL A 741 11.30 -26.65 21.90
N ASP A 742 11.54 -27.25 23.07
CA ASP A 742 12.22 -26.57 24.18
C ASP A 742 13.72 -26.83 24.10
N GLU A 743 14.46 -25.89 23.53
CA GLU A 743 15.90 -26.01 23.30
C GLU A 743 16.72 -26.04 24.58
N ALA A 744 16.15 -25.69 25.74
CA ALA A 744 16.82 -25.85 27.03
C ALA A 744 17.01 -27.34 27.41
N ARG A 745 16.22 -28.24 26.80
CA ARG A 745 16.27 -29.69 27.03
C ARG A 745 17.12 -30.44 25.99
N THR A 746 17.66 -29.72 25.01
CA THR A 746 18.43 -30.30 23.91
C THR A 746 19.87 -30.59 24.35
N THR A 747 20.29 -31.85 24.28
CA THR A 747 21.61 -32.29 24.81
C THR A 747 22.55 -32.91 23.79
N GLU A 748 22.07 -33.40 22.63
CA GLU A 748 22.91 -34.07 21.61
C GLU A 748 22.41 -33.80 20.18
N ALA A 749 23.33 -33.52 19.24
CA ALA A 749 23.04 -33.32 17.82
C ALA A 749 22.76 -34.65 17.08
N GLY A 750 21.77 -34.66 16.17
CA GLY A 750 21.51 -35.80 15.28
C GLY A 750 20.46 -36.81 15.77
N ARG A 751 19.69 -36.51 16.82
CA ARG A 751 18.50 -37.28 17.22
C ARG A 751 17.22 -36.50 16.94
N GLU A 752 16.08 -37.17 16.93
CA GLU A 752 14.78 -36.47 16.87
C GLU A 752 14.56 -35.70 18.19
N LEU A 753 14.22 -34.41 18.08
CA LEU A 753 13.87 -33.58 19.24
C LEU A 753 12.45 -33.92 19.72
N GLU A 754 12.24 -33.78 21.03
CA GLU A 754 10.90 -33.93 21.63
C GLU A 754 10.03 -32.73 21.25
N GLU A 755 9.04 -32.95 20.37
CA GLU A 755 8.05 -31.94 19.98
C GLU A 755 7.05 -31.69 21.13
N LEU A 756 6.76 -30.43 21.42
CA LEU A 756 5.72 -30.06 22.38
C LEU A 756 4.32 -30.36 21.84
N ASP A 757 3.44 -30.88 22.70
CA ASP A 757 2.06 -31.24 22.36
C ASP A 757 1.25 -30.10 21.74
N VAL A 758 1.47 -28.87 22.21
CA VAL A 758 0.92 -27.63 21.66
C VAL A 758 1.93 -26.52 21.85
N SER A 759 1.81 -25.46 21.04
CA SER A 759 2.54 -24.22 21.35
C SER A 759 2.16 -23.75 22.76
N PRO A 760 3.13 -23.41 23.63
CA PRO A 760 2.85 -22.83 24.94
C PRO A 760 2.21 -21.44 24.83
N ASP A 761 2.35 -20.77 23.68
CA ASP A 761 1.60 -19.57 23.34
C ASP A 761 0.50 -19.91 22.32
N PRO A 762 -0.80 -19.80 22.67
CA PRO A 762 -1.89 -20.06 21.75
C PRO A 762 -1.96 -19.06 20.59
N LYS A 763 -1.24 -17.93 20.64
CA LYS A 763 -1.14 -16.94 19.55
C LYS A 763 0.02 -17.22 18.59
N ALA A 764 0.92 -18.15 18.89
CA ALA A 764 1.94 -18.55 17.93
C ALA A 764 1.33 -19.38 16.79
N GLY A 765 1.67 -19.08 15.54
CA GLY A 765 1.15 -19.84 14.40
C GLY A 765 1.16 -19.09 13.08
N LEU A 766 0.57 -19.74 12.07
CA LEU A 766 0.35 -19.18 10.74
C LEU A 766 -0.96 -18.39 10.74
N TYR A 767 -0.89 -17.15 10.26
CA TYR A 767 -2.03 -16.28 10.09
C TYR A 767 -2.20 -15.95 8.62
N ILE A 768 -3.42 -16.09 8.12
CA ILE A 768 -3.81 -15.70 6.77
C ILE A 768 -4.65 -14.44 6.91
N GLN A 769 -4.27 -13.40 6.18
CA GLN A 769 -5.12 -12.24 6.01
C GLN A 769 -6.04 -12.55 4.84
N SER A 770 -7.31 -12.82 5.16
CA SER A 770 -8.33 -12.99 4.14
C SER A 770 -8.53 -11.68 3.36
N ARG A 771 -9.16 -11.78 2.20
CA ARG A 771 -9.37 -10.65 1.30
C ARG A 771 -10.43 -9.66 1.79
N THR A 772 -11.20 -10.00 2.83
CA THR A 772 -12.08 -9.08 3.55
C THR A 772 -11.35 -8.32 4.67
N GLY A 773 -10.04 -8.51 4.80
CA GLY A 773 -9.21 -7.92 5.87
C GLY A 773 -9.27 -8.69 7.19
N GLU A 774 -10.08 -9.76 7.28
CA GLU A 774 -10.12 -10.62 8.46
C GLU A 774 -8.84 -11.44 8.56
N VAL A 775 -8.17 -11.36 9.71
CA VAL A 775 -7.00 -12.16 10.03
C VAL A 775 -7.45 -13.44 10.71
N VAL A 776 -7.09 -14.57 10.12
CA VAL A 776 -7.52 -15.88 10.56
C VAL A 776 -6.31 -16.74 10.89
N LYS A 777 -6.34 -17.40 12.05
CA LYS A 777 -5.31 -18.37 12.40
C LYS A 777 -5.62 -19.71 11.74
N VAL A 778 -4.66 -20.26 11.00
CA VAL A 778 -4.79 -21.58 10.36
C VAL A 778 -3.87 -22.58 11.05
N ASN A 779 -4.46 -23.72 11.44
CA ASN A 779 -3.73 -24.83 12.04
C ASN A 779 -3.59 -25.96 11.02
N ILE A 780 -2.36 -26.46 10.88
CA ILE A 780 -2.03 -27.63 10.06
C ILE A 780 -1.85 -28.81 11.02
N PRO A 781 -2.59 -29.92 10.89
CA PRO A 781 -2.34 -31.11 11.70
C PRO A 781 -0.94 -31.69 11.44
N ARG A 782 -0.34 -32.34 12.46
CA ARG A 782 1.05 -32.84 12.42
C ARG A 782 1.33 -33.82 11.30
N ASP A 783 0.32 -34.61 10.96
CA ASP A 783 0.35 -35.67 9.95
C ASP A 783 -0.14 -35.21 8.58
N CYS A 784 -0.35 -33.90 8.41
CA CYS A 784 -0.84 -33.29 7.18
C CYS A 784 0.17 -32.31 6.58
N LEU A 785 -0.02 -32.04 5.29
CA LEU A 785 0.66 -30.97 4.55
C LEU A 785 -0.38 -29.93 4.15
N ALA A 786 -0.03 -28.65 4.22
CA ALA A 786 -0.83 -27.61 3.61
C ALA A 786 -0.21 -27.12 2.31
N PHE A 787 -1.02 -26.73 1.34
CA PHE A 787 -0.58 -26.08 0.11
C PHE A 787 -1.26 -24.73 0.00
N GLN A 788 -0.46 -23.68 -0.04
CA GLN A 788 -0.91 -22.31 -0.16
C GLN A 788 -0.67 -21.79 -1.58
N THR A 789 -1.57 -20.94 -2.08
CA THR A 789 -1.50 -20.36 -3.43
C THR A 789 -0.50 -19.21 -3.50
N GLY A 790 0.32 -19.18 -4.55
CA GLY A 790 1.22 -18.07 -4.88
C GLY A 790 0.84 -17.31 -6.15
N GLU A 791 1.55 -16.20 -6.41
CA GLU A 791 1.29 -15.26 -7.51
C GLU A 791 1.40 -15.93 -8.90
N ALA A 792 2.34 -16.87 -9.10
CA ALA A 792 2.45 -17.54 -10.41
C ALA A 792 1.20 -18.40 -10.70
N LEU A 793 0.61 -19.05 -9.70
CA LEU A 793 -0.66 -19.78 -9.89
C LEU A 793 -1.80 -18.83 -10.24
N GLU A 794 -1.82 -17.64 -9.64
CA GLU A 794 -2.81 -16.61 -9.96
C GLU A 794 -2.71 -16.16 -11.42
N LEU A 795 -1.50 -15.91 -11.93
CA LEU A 795 -1.26 -15.59 -13.34
C LEU A 795 -1.71 -16.74 -14.26
N ILE A 796 -1.22 -17.96 -13.99
CA ILE A 796 -1.51 -19.15 -14.81
C ILE A 796 -3.02 -19.44 -14.87
N THR A 797 -3.73 -19.22 -13.78
CA THR A 797 -5.18 -19.46 -13.69
C THR A 797 -6.03 -18.23 -13.98
N ARG A 798 -5.43 -17.13 -14.45
CA ARG A 798 -6.10 -15.86 -14.79
C ARG A 798 -7.02 -15.37 -13.66
N GLY A 799 -6.52 -15.44 -12.42
CA GLY A 799 -7.23 -15.01 -11.22
C GLY A 799 -8.35 -15.93 -10.75
N LYS A 800 -8.54 -17.11 -11.35
CA LYS A 800 -9.52 -18.10 -10.85
C LYS A 800 -9.09 -18.72 -9.53
N PHE A 801 -7.79 -18.95 -9.36
CA PHE A 801 -7.16 -19.10 -8.06
C PHE A 801 -6.31 -17.87 -7.80
N ARG A 802 -6.20 -17.45 -6.55
CA ARG A 802 -5.53 -16.19 -6.19
C ARG A 802 -4.55 -16.39 -5.05
N ALA A 803 -3.44 -15.68 -5.08
CA ALA A 803 -2.48 -15.64 -3.98
C ALA A 803 -3.11 -15.00 -2.72
N VAL A 804 -2.60 -15.33 -1.53
CA VAL A 804 -3.12 -14.84 -0.24
C VAL A 804 -2.02 -14.28 0.66
N PRO A 805 -2.21 -13.06 1.23
CA PRO A 805 -1.26 -12.50 2.18
C PRO A 805 -1.25 -13.29 3.49
N HIS A 806 -0.07 -13.56 4.02
CA HIS A 806 0.07 -14.34 5.25
C HIS A 806 1.30 -13.92 6.05
N PHE A 807 1.26 -14.21 7.35
CA PHE A 807 2.32 -13.87 8.30
C PHE A 807 2.40 -14.92 9.42
N VAL A 808 3.46 -14.87 10.23
CA VAL A 808 3.70 -15.83 11.32
C VAL A 808 3.96 -15.10 12.63
N LYS A 809 3.25 -15.50 13.68
CA LYS A 809 3.47 -15.03 15.05
C LYS A 809 4.33 -15.96 15.87
N GLY A 810 5.16 -15.34 16.70
CA GLY A 810 6.02 -16.02 17.65
C GLY A 810 5.34 -16.56 18.88
N ALA A 811 6.05 -17.45 19.58
CA ALA A 811 5.70 -17.79 20.94
C ALA A 811 6.35 -16.78 21.89
N ARG A 812 5.55 -16.16 22.76
CA ARG A 812 6.05 -15.24 23.79
C ARG A 812 7.04 -15.93 24.76
N PRO A 813 7.95 -15.15 25.38
CA PRO A 813 8.89 -15.68 26.37
C PRO A 813 8.13 -16.40 27.50
N SER A 814 8.57 -17.59 27.85
CA SER A 814 8.04 -18.33 29.00
C SER A 814 9.17 -18.61 29.99
N GLU A 815 9.00 -18.24 31.25
CA GLU A 815 10.02 -18.41 32.29
C GLU A 815 10.56 -19.85 32.32
N GLY A 816 11.88 -20.00 32.13
CA GLY A 816 12.58 -21.28 32.24
C GLY A 816 12.46 -22.22 31.03
N ARG A 817 11.89 -21.79 29.90
CA ARG A 817 11.88 -22.59 28.65
C ARG A 817 12.42 -21.79 27.47
N ARG A 818 13.15 -22.45 26.57
CA ARG A 818 13.69 -21.84 25.34
C ARG A 818 12.94 -22.39 24.14
N ILE A 819 11.76 -21.83 23.87
CA ILE A 819 10.84 -22.36 22.85
C ILE A 819 11.24 -21.89 21.45
N ALA A 820 11.71 -22.81 20.62
CA ALA A 820 11.90 -22.57 19.19
C ALA A 820 10.73 -23.09 18.36
N ARG A 821 10.52 -22.49 17.19
CA ARG A 821 9.55 -22.96 16.18
C ARG A 821 10.29 -23.30 14.90
N ASN A 822 10.09 -24.51 14.40
CA ASN A 822 10.70 -24.99 13.17
C ASN A 822 9.61 -25.30 12.14
N THR A 823 9.80 -24.89 10.89
CA THR A 823 8.88 -25.26 9.79
C THR A 823 9.63 -25.31 8.46
N LEU A 824 9.12 -26.11 7.52
CA LEU A 824 9.63 -26.18 6.16
C LEU A 824 8.57 -25.65 5.19
N ALA A 825 8.98 -24.71 4.34
CA ALA A 825 8.21 -24.23 3.19
C ALA A 825 8.89 -24.70 1.89
N VAL A 826 8.13 -25.29 0.97
CA VAL A 826 8.62 -25.71 -0.35
C VAL A 826 7.83 -24.97 -1.43
N PHE A 827 8.47 -23.99 -2.05
CA PHE A 827 7.90 -23.17 -3.11
C PHE A 827 8.02 -23.91 -4.43
N THR A 828 6.92 -24.50 -4.91
CA THR A 828 6.87 -25.08 -6.25
C THR A 828 6.79 -23.95 -7.27
N GLN A 829 7.71 -23.93 -8.21
CA GLN A 829 7.92 -22.80 -9.12
C GLN A 829 8.11 -23.30 -10.55
N PRO A 830 7.63 -22.55 -11.56
CA PRO A 830 7.95 -22.85 -12.95
C PRO A 830 9.44 -22.72 -13.25
N ASN A 831 9.89 -23.45 -14.27
CA ASN A 831 11.23 -23.23 -14.82
C ASN A 831 11.37 -21.79 -15.31
N LEU A 832 12.59 -21.23 -15.26
CA LEU A 832 12.81 -19.81 -15.59
C LEU A 832 12.36 -19.43 -17.01
N GLY A 833 12.43 -20.36 -17.96
CA GLY A 833 11.94 -20.16 -19.33
C GLY A 833 10.46 -20.51 -19.55
N GLU A 834 9.77 -20.98 -18.52
CA GLU A 834 8.35 -21.35 -18.64
C GLU A 834 7.49 -20.09 -18.67
N GLU A 835 6.56 -20.02 -19.62
CA GLU A 835 5.64 -18.89 -19.78
C GLU A 835 4.50 -18.96 -18.78
N VAL A 836 4.37 -17.98 -17.89
CA VAL A 836 3.34 -17.93 -16.82
C VAL A 836 2.14 -17.06 -17.20
N GLU A 837 2.33 -16.16 -18.16
CA GLU A 837 1.34 -15.31 -18.78
C GLU A 837 1.76 -15.06 -20.24
N SER A 838 0.81 -14.76 -21.13
CA SER A 838 1.08 -14.55 -22.55
C SER A 838 2.25 -13.59 -22.79
N GLY A 839 3.37 -14.09 -23.30
CA GLY A 839 4.57 -13.29 -23.58
C GLY A 839 5.46 -12.97 -22.37
N LYS A 840 5.23 -13.60 -21.21
CA LYS A 840 6.00 -13.40 -19.98
C LYS A 840 6.45 -14.71 -19.36
N SER A 841 7.76 -14.89 -19.26
CA SER A 841 8.39 -16.04 -18.61
C SER A 841 8.44 -15.90 -17.08
N PHE A 842 8.53 -17.02 -16.37
CA PHE A 842 8.73 -17.01 -14.91
C PHE A 842 10.04 -16.33 -14.52
N GLY A 843 11.09 -16.41 -15.34
CA GLY A 843 12.34 -15.70 -15.12
C GLY A 843 12.18 -14.18 -15.16
N GLU A 844 11.38 -13.64 -16.08
CA GLU A 844 11.04 -12.22 -16.11
C GLU A 844 10.18 -11.81 -14.91
N PHE A 845 9.15 -12.59 -14.60
CA PHE A 845 8.34 -12.39 -13.40
C PHE A 845 9.18 -12.40 -12.12
N ALA A 846 10.07 -13.38 -11.97
CA ALA A 846 10.96 -13.49 -10.81
C ALA A 846 11.92 -12.29 -10.69
N ARG A 847 12.40 -11.72 -11.81
CA ARG A 847 13.22 -10.50 -11.78
C ARG A 847 12.45 -9.29 -11.25
N GLU A 848 11.22 -9.10 -11.70
CA GLU A 848 10.35 -8.03 -11.20
C GLU A 848 10.10 -8.19 -9.69
N VAL A 849 9.85 -9.42 -9.26
CA VAL A 849 9.60 -9.73 -7.85
C VAL A 849 10.84 -9.50 -6.98
N VAL A 850 12.02 -9.94 -7.44
CA VAL A 850 13.28 -9.72 -6.72
C VAL A 850 13.60 -8.24 -6.64
N ALA A 851 13.43 -7.46 -7.73
CA ALA A 851 13.64 -6.01 -7.72
C ALA A 851 12.69 -5.23 -6.80
N ARG A 852 11.48 -5.77 -6.53
CA ARG A 852 10.55 -5.23 -5.51
C ARG A 852 10.97 -5.54 -4.08
N THR A 853 11.79 -6.58 -3.86
CA THR A 853 12.02 -7.20 -2.54
C THR A 853 13.45 -7.05 -2.02
N TYR A 854 14.45 -7.04 -2.90
CA TYR A 854 15.89 -6.99 -2.64
C TYR A 854 16.56 -5.93 -3.50
#